data_AF-A0A4R5DV29-F1
#
_entry.id   AF-A0A4R5DV29-F1
#
_cell.length_a   1.000
_cell.length_b   1.000
_cell.length_c   1.000
_cell.angle_alpha   90.00
_cell.angle_beta   90.00
_cell.angle_gamma   90.00
#
_symmetry.space_group_name_H-M   'P 1'
#
loop_
_entity.id
_entity.type
_entity.pdbx_description
1 polymer ?
#
loop_
_entity_poly.entity_id
_entity_poly.type
_entity_poly.pdbx_seq_one_letter_code
_entity_poly.pdbx_strand_id
1 'polypeptide(L)'
;MHRRLLRTALTAALVAGMSLLVAPVPVSSMGAAAEKSEGDSTAWRDGALQVDTEGLISRSDLILEQAPWRDYESMPLGNGHLGAAVWAEHGFTAQLNRNDTFPELKSAGQLVIPGLFDLSAADDYAGRLDMYDAQLRQSGAGLTALSYVRAEADQLVVEVTGADPDQPQTVELRLWEDRAPATYAEGGVAALAETFTDEQSGITTGAVAAVTAVARDVVAEVVDEQTVRLTFRPAADGSFRVVTGVPAYTGGDVAAAAADALAGAEADVEATHLAWWSDFWATAAPMRIGSDDGVGEYMENLRVQQLYTTAATQRADVPTGQAGAANMLYPFEDQMISPAFWFHFNLRQQVFANFGAGTAEFNDAYLSLYNDRLPQMLDWTRQVWPDTEGVCVPELLRFDGTGGACDGEVGPAFLNRVISTGPEVAHNIWKQYLYTGDEAVLDEGYPLMREVVRFYLSLLEEGDDGRVHLHNVNSLETQWDTTDPTPDVAAMKVLFPIVAELAADRGDDELADELLATIPKLPEFTTTTRNGVEVMAWSATDEPAKNTQNVDLEPLMPWNLFGIDSQLMRDTFEQRVFPLTREWDESPSWAARLGLPDDMERLLVEGTVDLQKFPNGFTGHGKNDDPASIHNYYSSWSAVVAGALQEALVQAHEGVVRIAPSWVDDWDVDGSVVIPGGHVVSTQVRDGAPNHVGIQAGSDETLRIANPWPGERIRVVDGADPDHSVVRPTNADEIELAVEDGASYLVERVGDPLRSFRFDEVGGEPAAEARHLGGQTLGVESSTPEIRSDVVDVVAPSYLDRLVRAEDGVDHLLESSNALPDLPDALEGTAMVRGAPDDAENAEPADYLTLDLSQPADVYVALDQRGDGTWWPDWLEEQGFTRTDMTIDTHDFLQRVGLEPDGRMRVSGSGVTLIDGENDWSDQVLEVTLQQVQVGTGVMFRAPDSRNGYVWQIGGDLGSDGGLGQLQMYTMIDGRLTRIGQVNPIEPGAGNEYDLRVEATGDRIRTFINGELVDDRRDSTFASGAAGIRQAGSEVGEFDQFTVSAPDGSVLFDDDFSGDLSAWNIPADRQNVPLVVWTKQLPAGRVSLGPNSGIDGEGEAPYVTFIDETP
;
A
#
# COMPACT_ATOMS: atom_id res chain seq x y z
N MET A 1 6.84 -30.28 43.13
CA MET A 1 6.11 -30.80 44.31
C MET A 1 4.84 -31.54 43.84
N HIS A 2 4.27 -32.41 44.68
CA HIS A 2 3.41 -33.56 44.37
C HIS A 2 2.00 -33.33 43.75
N ARG A 3 1.67 -34.22 42.78
CA ARG A 3 0.47 -35.11 42.64
C ARG A 3 -0.97 -34.55 42.53
N ARG A 4 -1.59 -34.79 41.35
CA ARG A 4 -2.60 -35.83 40.98
C ARG A 4 -3.84 -36.10 41.88
N LEU A 5 -4.97 -36.32 41.16
CA LEU A 5 -6.19 -37.15 41.42
C LEU A 5 -7.42 -36.41 42.01
N LEU A 6 -8.69 -36.68 41.66
CA LEU A 6 -9.38 -37.96 41.40
C LEU A 6 -10.79 -37.79 40.76
N ARG A 7 -11.23 -38.85 40.05
CA ARG A 7 -12.52 -39.11 39.35
C ARG A 7 -13.72 -39.46 40.27
N THR A 8 -14.95 -39.35 39.76
CA THR A 8 -16.09 -40.32 39.89
C THR A 8 -17.26 -39.83 39.00
N ALA A 9 -17.73 -40.47 37.91
CA ALA A 9 -18.27 -41.80 37.62
C ALA A 9 -19.67 -42.10 38.22
N LEU A 10 -20.69 -42.17 37.35
CA LEU A 10 -21.91 -42.96 37.55
C LEU A 10 -22.27 -43.69 36.25
N THR A 11 -22.48 -45.00 36.36
CA THR A 11 -22.90 -45.93 35.30
C THR A 11 -23.98 -46.86 35.84
N ALA A 12 -25.01 -47.14 35.04
CA ALA A 12 -25.84 -48.36 35.09
C ALA A 12 -26.46 -48.52 33.67
N ALA A 13 -26.07 -49.49 32.82
CA ALA A 13 -26.38 -50.94 32.82
C ALA A 13 -27.88 -51.23 32.51
N LEU A 14 -28.33 -52.11 31.59
CA LEU A 14 -27.72 -53.08 30.67
C LEU A 14 -28.86 -53.75 29.83
N VAL A 15 -28.50 -54.46 28.74
CA VAL A 15 -29.13 -55.68 28.15
C VAL A 15 -29.84 -55.59 26.75
N ALA A 16 -29.03 -55.96 25.74
CA ALA A 16 -29.16 -57.02 24.72
C ALA A 16 -30.25 -57.05 23.62
N GLY A 17 -29.79 -57.30 22.39
CA GLY A 17 -30.56 -57.90 21.29
C GLY A 17 -29.79 -57.93 19.97
N MET A 18 -29.31 -59.12 19.56
CA MET A 18 -28.58 -59.41 18.32
C MET A 18 -29.52 -59.52 17.08
N SER A 19 -28.94 -59.21 15.91
CA SER A 19 -29.20 -59.79 14.56
C SER A 19 -30.16 -59.09 13.58
N LEU A 20 -29.52 -58.49 12.56
CA LEU A 20 -29.78 -58.54 11.10
C LEU A 20 -31.23 -58.51 10.60
N LEU A 21 -31.60 -57.42 9.90
CA LEU A 21 -32.46 -57.45 8.72
C LEU A 21 -32.30 -56.16 7.91
N VAL A 22 -32.08 -56.35 6.60
CA VAL A 22 -32.06 -55.36 5.52
C VAL A 22 -33.29 -54.46 5.58
N ALA A 23 -33.12 -53.14 5.44
CA ALA A 23 -34.22 -52.21 5.19
C ALA A 23 -33.75 -51.04 4.30
N PRO A 24 -34.68 -50.46 3.50
CA PRO A 24 -34.38 -49.81 2.23
C PRO A 24 -34.09 -48.31 2.36
N VAL A 25 -33.43 -47.77 1.34
CA VAL A 25 -33.33 -46.34 1.03
C VAL A 25 -34.72 -45.69 1.09
N PRO A 26 -34.95 -44.60 1.86
CA PRO A 26 -36.12 -43.79 1.69
C PRO A 26 -35.83 -42.68 0.69
N VAL A 27 -36.67 -42.68 -0.35
CA VAL A 27 -36.88 -41.61 -1.31
C VAL A 27 -37.37 -40.36 -0.58
N SER A 28 -36.87 -39.23 -1.06
CA SER A 28 -37.21 -37.85 -0.75
C SER A 28 -38.71 -37.63 -0.54
N SER A 29 -39.09 -37.03 0.59
CA SER A 29 -40.41 -36.43 0.79
C SER A 29 -40.27 -34.93 0.93
N MET A 30 -40.88 -34.23 -0.03
CA MET A 30 -41.13 -32.79 -0.01
C MET A 30 -41.83 -32.34 1.29
N GLY A 31 -41.46 -31.13 1.74
CA GLY A 31 -42.37 -30.19 2.38
C GLY A 31 -42.64 -30.39 3.87
N ALA A 32 -41.68 -29.98 4.70
CA ALA A 32 -42.01 -29.36 5.98
C ALA A 32 -41.65 -27.88 5.84
N ALA A 33 -42.66 -27.01 5.88
CA ALA A 33 -42.48 -25.58 5.92
C ALA A 33 -41.64 -25.23 7.14
N ALA A 34 -40.44 -24.69 6.89
CA ALA A 34 -39.71 -23.95 7.89
C ALA A 34 -40.59 -22.79 8.36
N GLU A 35 -40.67 -22.59 9.68
CA GLU A 35 -41.18 -21.34 10.22
C GLU A 35 -40.30 -20.21 9.65
N LYS A 36 -40.91 -19.32 8.85
CA LYS A 36 -40.24 -18.14 8.28
C LYS A 36 -39.61 -17.35 9.43
N SER A 37 -38.30 -17.09 9.34
CA SER A 37 -37.64 -16.01 10.06
C SER A 37 -38.42 -14.70 9.85
N GLU A 38 -38.31 -13.78 10.80
CA GLU A 38 -38.75 -12.40 10.57
C GLU A 38 -38.13 -11.90 9.25
N GLY A 39 -38.97 -11.40 8.35
CA GLY A 39 -38.64 -11.32 6.92
C GLY A 39 -37.45 -10.42 6.59
N ASP A 40 -36.68 -10.85 5.59
CA ASP A 40 -35.55 -10.14 4.99
C ASP A 40 -35.89 -8.67 4.71
N SER A 41 -34.89 -7.80 4.85
CA SER A 41 -35.05 -6.36 4.64
C SER A 41 -34.49 -5.87 3.32
N THR A 42 -34.86 -4.64 2.95
CA THR A 42 -34.28 -3.92 1.83
C THR A 42 -34.25 -2.41 2.06
N ALA A 43 -33.17 -1.76 1.62
CA ALA A 43 -33.02 -0.32 1.55
C ALA A 43 -33.57 0.28 0.25
N TRP A 44 -33.98 -0.54 -0.72
CA TRP A 44 -34.54 -0.03 -1.97
C TRP A 44 -35.96 0.49 -1.77
N ARG A 45 -36.15 1.78 -2.05
CA ARG A 45 -37.45 2.45 -1.97
C ARG A 45 -37.45 3.66 -2.90
N ASP A 46 -38.63 3.95 -3.46
CA ASP A 46 -38.87 5.14 -4.30
C ASP A 46 -37.86 5.29 -5.46
N GLY A 47 -37.42 4.16 -6.03
CA GLY A 47 -36.52 4.10 -7.18
C GLY A 47 -35.03 4.30 -6.88
N ALA A 48 -34.61 4.25 -5.62
CA ALA A 48 -33.19 4.35 -5.26
C ALA A 48 -32.87 3.53 -4.00
N LEU A 49 -31.58 3.27 -3.81
CA LEU A 49 -31.05 2.78 -2.54
C LEU A 49 -31.11 3.93 -1.52
N GLN A 50 -31.82 3.75 -0.41
CA GLN A 50 -31.89 4.75 0.65
C GLN A 50 -30.73 4.55 1.62
N VAL A 51 -29.95 5.60 1.86
CA VAL A 51 -28.73 5.56 2.64
C VAL A 51 -28.67 6.75 3.60
N ASP A 52 -28.43 6.46 4.87
CA ASP A 52 -27.89 7.39 5.85
C ASP A 52 -26.37 7.47 5.62
N THR A 53 -25.96 8.39 4.74
CA THR A 53 -24.57 8.52 4.31
C THR A 53 -23.64 8.83 5.48
N GLU A 54 -24.04 9.71 6.40
CA GLU A 54 -23.26 10.02 7.61
C GLU A 54 -23.06 8.75 8.45
N GLY A 55 -24.15 8.07 8.80
CA GLY A 55 -24.08 6.83 9.58
C GLY A 55 -23.27 5.72 8.90
N LEU A 56 -23.29 5.63 7.56
CA LEU A 56 -22.47 4.69 6.80
C LEU A 56 -20.99 5.04 6.88
N ILE A 57 -20.62 6.27 6.52
CA ILE A 57 -19.21 6.67 6.43
C ILE A 57 -18.56 6.72 7.81
N SER A 58 -19.27 7.15 8.85
CA SER A 58 -18.72 7.21 10.21
C SER A 58 -18.39 5.83 10.81
N ARG A 59 -18.90 4.72 10.24
CA ARG A 59 -18.42 3.38 10.59
C ARG A 59 -16.93 3.22 10.31
N SER A 60 -16.40 3.98 9.35
CA SER A 60 -15.02 3.93 8.89
C SER A 60 -14.15 5.04 9.47
N ASP A 61 -14.63 5.76 10.49
CA ASP A 61 -13.83 6.72 11.25
C ASP A 61 -12.57 6.05 11.81
N LEU A 62 -11.42 6.72 11.71
CA LEU A 62 -10.21 6.25 12.37
C LEU A 62 -10.24 6.71 13.82
N ILE A 63 -10.27 5.77 14.75
CA ILE A 63 -10.34 6.07 16.20
C ILE A 63 -8.95 6.12 16.78
N LEU A 64 -8.70 7.15 17.60
CA LEU A 64 -7.44 7.38 18.29
C LEU A 64 -7.70 7.28 19.79
N GLU A 65 -7.48 6.09 20.33
CA GLU A 65 -7.60 5.82 21.77
C GLU A 65 -6.42 6.42 22.53
N GLN A 66 -5.28 6.56 21.87
CA GLN A 66 -4.15 7.38 22.30
C GLN A 66 -3.76 8.38 21.22
N ALA A 67 -3.07 9.45 21.64
CA ALA A 67 -2.58 10.42 20.68
C ALA A 67 -1.55 9.77 19.73
N PRO A 68 -1.55 10.13 18.44
CA PRO A 68 -0.56 9.66 17.48
C PRO A 68 0.77 10.36 17.79
N TRP A 69 1.61 9.83 18.65
CA TRP A 69 2.87 10.49 19.05
C TRP A 69 3.94 10.40 17.99
N ARG A 70 3.79 9.50 17.00
CA ARG A 70 4.76 9.31 15.93
C ARG A 70 4.25 9.90 14.62
N ASP A 71 5.18 10.40 13.83
CA ASP A 71 4.95 10.89 12.47
C ASP A 71 4.23 9.84 11.62
N TYR A 72 4.69 8.59 11.62
CA TYR A 72 4.06 7.50 10.86
C TYR A 72 2.65 7.10 11.36
N GLU A 73 2.23 7.60 12.53
CA GLU A 73 0.86 7.46 13.06
C GLU A 73 -0.04 8.65 12.66
N SER A 74 0.49 9.58 11.87
CA SER A 74 -0.21 10.81 11.49
C SER A 74 -1.56 10.56 10.81
N MET A 75 -2.52 11.42 11.16
CA MET A 75 -3.83 11.44 10.53
C MET A 75 -3.84 12.38 9.32
N PRO A 76 -4.31 11.91 8.15
CA PRO A 76 -4.33 12.70 6.94
C PRO A 76 -5.51 13.69 6.92
N LEU A 77 -5.23 14.95 6.61
CA LEU A 77 -6.24 15.98 6.27
C LEU A 77 -5.88 16.61 4.93
N GLY A 78 -6.86 16.89 4.07
CA GLY A 78 -6.57 17.54 2.80
C GLY A 78 -7.80 18.03 2.04
N ASN A 79 -7.57 18.85 1.03
CA ASN A 79 -8.63 19.38 0.15
C ASN A 79 -8.33 19.19 -1.35
N GLY A 80 -7.33 18.38 -1.67
CA GLY A 80 -6.87 18.12 -3.03
C GLY A 80 -5.86 19.14 -3.60
N HIS A 81 -5.56 20.22 -2.87
CA HIS A 81 -4.51 21.19 -3.20
C HIS A 81 -3.47 21.35 -2.08
N LEU A 82 -3.94 21.36 -0.84
CA LEU A 82 -3.16 21.34 0.40
C LEU A 82 -3.45 20.03 1.14
N GLY A 83 -2.39 19.36 1.58
CA GLY A 83 -2.45 18.25 2.52
C GLY A 83 -1.73 18.59 3.83
N ALA A 84 -2.22 18.00 4.92
CA ALA A 84 -1.64 18.09 6.24
C ALA A 84 -1.61 16.70 6.88
N ALA A 85 -0.43 16.19 7.18
CA ALA A 85 -0.27 15.03 8.05
C ALA A 85 -0.19 15.52 9.49
N VAL A 86 -1.11 15.10 10.37
CA VAL A 86 -1.26 15.65 11.72
C VAL A 86 -0.95 14.60 12.79
N TRP A 87 -0.08 14.93 13.73
CA TRP A 87 0.28 14.07 14.86
C TRP A 87 0.60 14.89 16.12
N ALA A 88 1.00 14.21 17.20
CA ALA A 88 1.07 14.78 18.55
C ALA A 88 2.48 15.13 19.06
N GLU A 89 3.51 14.99 18.22
CA GLU A 89 4.88 15.35 18.59
C GLU A 89 4.95 16.82 18.99
N HIS A 90 5.63 17.11 20.10
CA HIS A 90 5.74 18.44 20.70
C HIS A 90 4.40 19.14 21.02
N GLY A 91 3.26 18.47 20.94
CA GLY A 91 1.93 19.07 21.11
C GLY A 91 1.00 18.72 19.97
N PHE A 92 0.54 19.72 19.22
CA PHE A 92 -0.07 19.49 17.92
C PHE A 92 0.96 19.81 16.85
N THR A 93 1.25 18.86 15.97
CA THR A 93 2.18 19.03 14.85
C THR A 93 1.49 18.66 13.55
N ALA A 94 1.69 19.48 12.52
CA ALA A 94 1.20 19.20 11.18
C ALA A 94 2.27 19.52 10.13
N GLN A 95 2.65 18.51 9.33
CA GLN A 95 3.46 18.68 8.12
C GLN A 95 2.56 19.18 6.99
N LEU A 96 2.89 20.30 6.35
CA LEU A 96 2.07 20.95 5.33
C LEU A 96 2.66 20.72 3.94
N ASN A 97 1.94 20.03 3.07
CA ASN A 97 2.42 19.65 1.75
C ASN A 97 1.51 20.17 0.63
N ARG A 98 2.12 20.40 -0.53
CA ARG A 98 1.43 20.68 -1.79
C ARG A 98 2.00 19.80 -2.89
N ASN A 99 1.26 19.64 -3.97
CA ASN A 99 1.66 18.84 -5.13
C ASN A 99 2.17 19.69 -6.30
N ASP A 100 2.62 20.93 -6.02
CA ASP A 100 3.09 21.89 -7.02
C ASP A 100 4.41 22.60 -6.64
N THR A 101 5.15 22.06 -5.65
CA THR A 101 6.43 22.59 -5.15
C THR A 101 7.66 21.98 -5.84
N PHE A 102 7.63 21.90 -7.17
CA PHE A 102 8.69 21.28 -8.01
C PHE A 102 10.03 22.02 -8.01
N PRO A 103 11.15 21.31 -8.23
CA PRO A 103 11.25 19.90 -8.64
C PRO A 103 11.35 18.89 -7.50
N GLU A 104 11.63 19.30 -6.27
CA GLU A 104 11.82 18.38 -5.13
C GLU A 104 10.55 18.12 -4.30
N LEU A 105 9.42 18.76 -4.62
CA LEU A 105 8.17 18.69 -3.84
C LEU A 105 8.36 19.02 -2.36
N LYS A 106 9.23 19.99 -2.07
CA LYS A 106 9.49 20.43 -0.71
C LYS A 106 8.20 20.85 -0.01
N SER A 107 8.09 20.50 1.26
CA SER A 107 6.98 20.90 2.11
C SER A 107 6.95 22.42 2.29
N ALA A 108 5.76 22.92 2.64
CA ALA A 108 5.58 24.30 3.09
C ALA A 108 5.97 24.49 4.57
N GLY A 109 6.40 23.41 5.23
CA GLY A 109 6.89 23.39 6.60
C GLY A 109 5.95 22.73 7.59
N GLN A 110 6.35 22.79 8.86
CA GLN A 110 5.60 22.24 9.98
C GLN A 110 4.94 23.34 10.80
N LEU A 111 3.66 23.15 11.09
CA LEU A 111 2.93 23.91 12.10
C LEU A 111 3.02 23.17 13.43
N VAL A 112 3.47 23.85 14.49
CA VAL A 112 3.54 23.29 15.85
C VAL A 112 2.75 24.17 16.82
N ILE A 113 1.92 23.57 17.67
CA ILE A 113 1.18 24.24 18.75
C ILE A 113 1.54 23.58 20.09
N PRO A 114 2.60 24.04 20.77
CA PRO A 114 3.13 23.39 21.97
C PRO A 114 2.16 23.36 23.16
N GLY A 115 1.17 24.26 23.17
CA GLY A 115 0.14 24.34 24.20
C GLY A 115 -0.87 23.19 24.19
N LEU A 116 -0.87 22.35 23.14
CA LEU A 116 -1.73 21.17 23.02
C LEU A 116 -1.07 19.87 23.51
N PHE A 117 0.17 19.94 24.03
CA PHE A 117 0.84 18.76 24.60
C PHE A 117 0.04 18.12 25.74
N ASP A 118 -0.50 18.94 26.65
CA ASP A 118 -1.29 18.43 27.78
C ASP A 118 -2.61 17.77 27.33
N LEU A 119 -3.14 18.15 26.15
CA LEU A 119 -4.28 17.45 25.55
C LEU A 119 -3.84 16.03 25.17
N SER A 120 -2.75 15.91 24.40
CA SER A 120 -2.24 14.64 23.88
C SER A 120 -1.75 13.69 24.97
N ALA A 121 -1.17 14.22 26.06
CA ALA A 121 -0.63 13.45 27.18
C ALA A 121 -1.66 13.10 28.27
N ALA A 122 -2.92 13.46 28.09
CA ALA A 122 -3.93 13.25 29.12
C ALA A 122 -4.37 11.78 29.22
N ASP A 123 -4.56 11.28 30.46
CA ASP A 123 -5.15 9.95 30.71
C ASP A 123 -6.56 9.79 30.12
N ASP A 124 -7.27 10.91 29.91
CA ASP A 124 -8.61 10.97 29.32
C ASP A 124 -8.59 11.41 27.85
N TYR A 125 -7.45 11.23 27.16
CA TYR A 125 -7.36 11.48 25.73
C TYR A 125 -8.42 10.69 24.96
N ALA A 126 -9.01 11.34 23.96
CA ALA A 126 -9.80 10.70 22.93
C ALA A 126 -9.66 11.49 21.63
N GLY A 127 -9.39 10.78 20.54
CA GLY A 127 -9.31 11.34 19.20
C GLY A 127 -10.09 10.53 18.17
N ARG A 128 -10.48 11.19 17.07
CA ARG A 128 -11.01 10.53 15.88
C ARG A 128 -10.79 11.38 14.64
N LEU A 129 -10.37 10.75 13.54
CA LEU A 129 -10.54 11.32 12.21
C LEU A 129 -11.94 10.94 11.74
N ASP A 130 -12.83 11.94 11.74
CA ASP A 130 -14.17 11.82 11.19
C ASP A 130 -14.08 11.80 9.67
N MET A 131 -14.34 10.65 9.06
CA MET A 131 -14.17 10.46 7.61
C MET A 131 -15.30 11.11 6.82
N TYR A 132 -16.47 11.29 7.44
CA TYR A 132 -17.61 11.95 6.81
C TYR A 132 -17.39 13.47 6.74
N ASP A 133 -16.96 14.07 7.85
CA ASP A 133 -16.73 15.51 7.93
C ASP A 133 -15.32 15.93 7.47
N ALA A 134 -14.38 14.98 7.35
CA ALA A 134 -12.95 15.23 7.15
C ALA A 134 -12.31 16.11 8.23
N GLN A 135 -12.66 15.82 9.48
CA GLN A 135 -12.24 16.57 10.65
C GLN A 135 -11.53 15.67 11.65
N LEU A 136 -10.32 16.06 12.07
CA LEU A 136 -9.65 15.45 13.22
C LEU A 136 -10.17 16.13 14.50
N ARG A 137 -10.87 15.37 15.33
CA ARG A 137 -11.39 15.81 16.63
C ARG A 137 -10.56 15.16 17.73
N GLN A 138 -10.02 15.95 18.65
CA GLN A 138 -9.22 15.48 19.77
C GLN A 138 -9.66 16.16 21.06
N SER A 139 -9.56 15.46 22.19
CA SER A 139 -9.86 16.01 23.51
C SER A 139 -9.01 15.34 24.59
N GLY A 140 -8.75 16.05 25.68
CA GLY A 140 -7.93 15.58 26.80
C GLY A 140 -7.61 16.72 27.75
N ALA A 141 -7.49 16.45 29.04
CA ALA A 141 -7.20 17.45 30.09
C ALA A 141 -8.16 18.67 30.10
N GLY A 142 -9.40 18.49 29.64
CA GLY A 142 -10.40 19.56 29.52
C GLY A 142 -10.23 20.48 28.31
N LEU A 143 -9.27 20.20 27.43
CA LEU A 143 -9.09 20.84 26.13
C LEU A 143 -9.82 20.05 25.04
N THR A 144 -10.24 20.75 23.98
CA THR A 144 -10.67 20.13 22.72
C THR A 144 -9.94 20.80 21.56
N ALA A 145 -9.49 20.02 20.58
CA ALA A 145 -8.96 20.50 19.32
C ALA A 145 -9.79 19.94 18.15
N LEU A 146 -10.17 20.80 17.21
CA LEU A 146 -10.83 20.46 15.96
C LEU A 146 -9.98 20.96 14.81
N SER A 147 -9.53 20.04 13.95
CA SER A 147 -8.59 20.35 12.87
C SER A 147 -9.08 19.86 11.53
N TYR A 148 -9.00 20.70 10.51
CA TYR A 148 -9.40 20.36 9.14
C TYR A 148 -8.74 21.28 8.12
N VAL A 149 -8.53 20.75 6.91
CA VAL A 149 -8.16 21.57 5.74
C VAL A 149 -9.46 22.02 5.07
N ARG A 150 -9.64 23.33 4.90
CA ARG A 150 -10.86 23.90 4.30
C ARG A 150 -11.05 23.35 2.89
N ALA A 151 -12.27 22.91 2.57
CA ALA A 151 -12.55 22.31 1.27
C ALA A 151 -12.45 23.33 0.11
N GLU A 152 -12.66 24.61 0.40
CA GLU A 152 -12.75 25.71 -0.56
C GLU A 152 -11.53 26.65 -0.57
N ALA A 153 -10.57 26.44 0.33
CA ALA A 153 -9.38 27.29 0.47
C ALA A 153 -8.20 26.48 1.00
N ASP A 154 -6.99 26.80 0.53
CA ASP A 154 -5.75 26.15 0.94
C ASP A 154 -5.31 26.61 2.32
N GLN A 155 -6.10 26.26 3.34
CA GLN A 155 -5.92 26.67 4.72
C GLN A 155 -6.19 25.49 5.67
N LEU A 156 -5.21 25.18 6.51
CA LEU A 156 -5.40 24.35 7.71
C LEU A 156 -6.00 25.22 8.82
N VAL A 157 -7.07 24.74 9.44
CA VAL A 157 -7.72 25.35 10.60
C VAL A 157 -7.50 24.44 11.81
N VAL A 158 -7.14 25.04 12.95
CA VAL A 158 -7.11 24.36 14.26
C VAL A 158 -7.90 25.20 15.26
N GLU A 159 -9.05 24.71 15.67
CA GLU A 159 -9.90 25.35 16.67
C GLU A 159 -9.71 24.68 18.03
N VAL A 160 -9.49 25.49 19.05
CA VAL A 160 -9.25 25.00 20.41
C VAL A 160 -10.25 25.62 21.37
N THR A 161 -10.78 24.81 22.28
CA THR A 161 -11.58 25.27 23.41
C THR A 161 -11.07 24.68 24.72
N GLY A 162 -11.41 25.32 25.85
CA GLY A 162 -11.01 24.87 27.19
C GLY A 162 -9.65 25.39 27.68
N ALA A 163 -8.92 26.16 26.87
CA ALA A 163 -7.61 26.71 27.26
C ALA A 163 -7.72 27.78 28.35
N ASP A 164 -6.69 27.91 29.19
CA ASP A 164 -6.64 28.98 30.20
C ASP A 164 -6.53 30.35 29.50
N PRO A 165 -7.54 31.23 29.64
CA PRO A 165 -7.55 32.54 28.95
C PRO A 165 -6.43 33.49 29.41
N ASP A 166 -5.80 33.24 30.56
CA ASP A 166 -4.71 34.07 31.08
C ASP A 166 -3.32 33.50 30.74
N GLN A 167 -3.23 32.25 30.28
CA GLN A 167 -1.99 31.62 29.84
C GLN A 167 -1.69 31.98 28.37
N PRO A 168 -0.52 32.59 28.07
CA PRO A 168 -0.10 32.80 26.69
C PRO A 168 0.06 31.46 25.95
N GLN A 169 -0.38 31.43 24.70
CA GLN A 169 -0.20 30.33 23.77
C GLN A 169 0.80 30.72 22.69
N THR A 170 1.49 29.73 22.14
CA THR A 170 2.42 29.89 21.03
C THR A 170 2.06 28.98 19.87
N VAL A 171 2.31 29.46 18.66
CA VAL A 171 2.24 28.69 17.42
C VAL A 171 3.51 28.96 16.66
N GLU A 172 4.16 27.91 16.18
CA GLU A 172 5.38 27.99 15.39
C GLU A 172 5.12 27.45 13.99
N LEU A 173 5.66 28.15 13.01
CA LEU A 173 5.81 27.65 11.65
C LEU A 173 7.31 27.53 11.40
N ARG A 174 7.77 26.31 11.12
CA ARG A 174 9.19 25.99 10.94
C ARG A 174 9.43 25.24 9.64
N LEU A 175 10.62 25.41 9.07
CA LEU A 175 11.14 24.61 7.96
C LEU A 175 12.29 23.73 8.43
N TRP A 176 12.55 22.64 7.70
CA TRP A 176 13.64 21.69 7.94
C TRP A 176 15.02 22.34 7.82
N GLU A 177 16.04 21.66 8.37
CA GLU A 177 17.43 22.05 8.22
C GLU A 177 17.79 22.19 6.72
N ASP A 178 18.78 23.03 6.39
CA ASP A 178 19.17 23.40 5.01
C ASP A 178 18.15 24.21 4.17
N ARG A 179 16.96 24.50 4.69
CA ARG A 179 16.00 25.41 4.04
C ARG A 179 16.43 26.88 4.19
N ALA A 180 16.20 27.71 3.16
CA ALA A 180 16.60 29.11 3.16
C ALA A 180 15.44 30.07 2.81
N PRO A 181 14.39 30.13 3.65
CA PRO A 181 13.20 30.92 3.34
C PRO A 181 13.41 32.43 3.52
N ALA A 182 12.53 33.21 2.91
CA ALA A 182 12.23 34.55 3.33
C ALA A 182 11.22 34.53 4.48
N THR A 183 11.53 35.23 5.58
CA THR A 183 10.68 35.33 6.78
C THR A 183 9.86 36.62 6.77
N TYR A 184 8.62 36.56 7.26
CA TYR A 184 7.78 37.73 7.51
C TYR A 184 7.09 37.63 8.88
N ALA A 185 7.06 38.73 9.63
CA ALA A 185 6.34 38.83 10.90
C ALA A 185 5.90 40.27 11.17
N GLU A 186 4.60 40.54 11.00
CA GLU A 186 4.01 41.86 11.26
C GLU A 186 2.50 41.73 11.47
N GLY A 187 1.91 42.59 12.32
CA GLY A 187 0.46 42.73 12.39
C GLY A 187 -0.31 41.49 12.88
N GLY A 188 0.35 40.58 13.60
CA GLY A 188 -0.25 39.31 14.05
C GLY A 188 -0.18 38.19 12.99
N VAL A 189 0.51 38.42 11.88
CA VAL A 189 0.77 37.44 10.83
C VAL A 189 2.25 37.09 10.83
N ALA A 190 2.53 35.79 10.76
CA ALA A 190 3.87 35.23 10.58
C ALA A 190 3.89 34.36 9.32
N ALA A 191 4.95 34.40 8.51
CA ALA A 191 5.03 33.60 7.30
C ALA A 191 6.47 33.23 6.93
N LEU A 192 6.59 32.09 6.24
CA LEU A 192 7.80 31.62 5.56
C LEU A 192 7.48 31.44 4.08
N ALA A 193 8.41 31.85 3.21
CA ALA A 193 8.26 31.66 1.77
C ALA A 193 9.59 31.34 1.11
N GLU A 194 9.61 30.35 0.24
CA GLU A 194 10.80 29.96 -0.53
C GLU A 194 10.41 29.63 -1.97
N THR A 195 11.32 29.89 -2.90
CA THR A 195 11.13 29.55 -4.33
C THR A 195 12.21 28.61 -4.80
N PHE A 196 11.84 27.68 -5.65
CA PHE A 196 12.71 26.68 -6.24
C PHE A 196 12.68 26.85 -7.75
N THR A 197 13.84 26.88 -8.39
CA THR A 197 13.94 26.95 -9.86
C THR A 197 14.60 25.67 -10.34
N ASP A 198 13.86 24.89 -11.13
CA ASP A 198 14.40 23.70 -11.78
C ASP A 198 15.41 24.12 -12.86
N GLU A 199 16.65 23.66 -12.76
CA GLU A 199 17.72 24.05 -13.68
C GLU A 199 17.47 23.56 -15.12
N GLN A 200 16.74 22.45 -15.27
CA GLN A 200 16.48 21.81 -16.57
C GLN A 200 15.43 22.56 -17.38
N SER A 201 14.27 22.86 -16.77
CA SER A 201 13.13 23.52 -17.42
C SER A 201 13.15 25.05 -17.28
N GLY A 202 13.83 25.57 -16.25
CA GLY A 202 13.75 26.98 -15.85
C GLY A 202 12.43 27.36 -15.17
N ILE A 203 11.54 26.40 -14.91
CA ILE A 203 10.29 26.63 -14.19
C ILE A 203 10.62 26.99 -12.74
N THR A 204 9.96 28.03 -12.23
CA THR A 204 10.07 28.44 -10.83
C THR A 204 8.75 28.15 -10.13
N THR A 205 8.82 27.32 -9.09
CA THR A 205 7.74 27.10 -8.13
C THR A 205 8.19 27.60 -6.76
N GLY A 206 7.41 27.35 -5.73
CA GLY A 206 7.77 27.67 -4.37
C GLY A 206 6.71 27.26 -3.38
N ALA A 207 7.03 27.40 -2.10
CA ALA A 207 6.10 27.22 -1.01
C ALA A 207 5.98 28.53 -0.23
N VAL A 208 4.76 28.89 0.15
CA VAL A 208 4.49 29.92 1.17
C VAL A 208 3.53 29.34 2.18
N ALA A 209 3.88 29.47 3.47
CA ALA A 209 2.97 29.20 4.57
C ALA A 209 2.88 30.45 5.42
N ALA A 210 1.65 30.89 5.70
CA ALA A 210 1.37 32.05 6.53
C ALA A 210 0.37 31.66 7.62
N VAL A 211 0.59 32.12 8.84
CA VAL A 211 -0.21 31.77 10.00
C VAL A 211 -0.70 33.02 10.73
N THR A 212 -1.94 32.96 11.22
CA THR A 212 -2.56 33.93 12.12
C THR A 212 -3.42 33.22 13.17
N ALA A 213 -3.85 33.95 14.20
CA ALA A 213 -4.75 33.46 15.22
C ALA A 213 -5.95 34.40 15.43
N VAL A 214 -7.15 33.83 15.48
CA VAL A 214 -8.34 34.53 16.00
C VAL A 214 -8.33 34.39 17.52
N ALA A 215 -7.69 35.36 18.17
CA ALA A 215 -7.43 35.36 19.60
C ALA A 215 -7.21 36.79 20.13
N ARG A 216 -6.79 36.93 21.39
CA ARG A 216 -6.41 38.23 21.98
C ARG A 216 -4.90 38.43 21.93
N ASP A 217 -4.48 39.69 21.81
CA ASP A 217 -3.08 40.11 21.95
C ASP A 217 -2.11 39.36 21.02
N VAL A 218 -2.52 39.08 19.78
CA VAL A 218 -1.71 38.34 18.79
C VAL A 218 -0.50 39.15 18.36
N VAL A 219 0.68 38.56 18.53
CA VAL A 219 1.98 39.13 18.16
C VAL A 219 2.76 38.11 17.34
N ALA A 220 3.35 38.55 16.24
CA ALA A 220 4.22 37.75 15.39
C ALA A 220 5.68 38.15 15.58
N GLU A 221 6.60 37.17 15.57
CA GLU A 221 8.04 37.37 15.57
C GLU A 221 8.76 36.38 14.65
N VAL A 222 9.94 36.78 14.17
CA VAL A 222 10.91 35.89 13.54
C VAL A 222 11.82 35.36 14.65
N VAL A 223 11.81 34.04 14.87
CA VAL A 223 12.61 33.40 15.93
C VAL A 223 14.05 33.23 15.45
N ASP A 224 14.20 32.69 14.24
CA ASP A 224 15.47 32.48 13.54
C ASP A 224 15.22 32.48 12.01
N GLU A 225 16.17 31.96 11.23
CA GLU A 225 16.09 32.00 9.76
C GLU A 225 15.10 31.00 9.14
N GLN A 226 14.67 29.98 9.89
CA GLN A 226 13.75 28.93 9.44
C GLN A 226 12.45 28.88 10.25
N THR A 227 12.36 29.66 11.33
CA THR A 227 11.23 29.61 12.28
C THR A 227 10.61 30.99 12.51
N VAL A 228 9.29 31.05 12.39
CA VAL A 228 8.47 32.21 12.80
C VAL A 228 7.45 31.77 13.85
N ARG A 229 7.09 32.68 14.76
CA ARG A 229 6.21 32.38 15.89
C ARG A 229 5.10 33.40 16.04
N LEU A 230 3.91 32.93 16.40
CA LEU A 230 2.85 33.72 17.00
C LEU A 230 2.81 33.50 18.51
N THR A 231 2.58 34.57 19.26
CA THR A 231 2.19 34.52 20.68
C THR A 231 0.87 35.24 20.86
N PHE A 232 -0.07 34.63 21.57
CA PHE A 232 -1.39 35.23 21.84
C PHE A 232 -1.97 34.74 23.17
N ARG A 233 -3.14 35.25 23.54
CA ARG A 233 -3.96 34.73 24.64
C ARG A 233 -5.30 34.25 24.10
N PRO A 234 -5.85 33.13 24.61
CA PRO A 234 -7.18 32.69 24.21
C PRO A 234 -8.24 33.77 24.47
N ALA A 235 -9.39 33.68 23.82
CA ALA A 235 -10.57 34.47 24.12
C ALA A 235 -10.99 34.28 25.59
N ALA A 236 -11.88 35.15 26.08
CA ALA A 236 -12.26 35.15 27.50
C ALA A 236 -12.98 33.86 27.96
N ASP A 237 -13.49 33.07 27.02
CA ASP A 237 -14.11 31.75 27.24
C ASP A 237 -13.13 30.59 27.04
N GLY A 238 -11.84 30.86 26.80
CA GLY A 238 -10.82 29.86 26.58
C GLY A 238 -10.71 29.34 25.14
N SER A 239 -11.43 29.94 24.19
CA SER A 239 -11.34 29.55 22.78
C SER A 239 -10.26 30.29 22.00
N PHE A 240 -9.67 29.64 20.99
CA PHE A 240 -8.90 30.31 19.94
C PHE A 240 -8.94 29.49 18.65
N ARG A 241 -8.67 30.14 17.52
CA ARG A 241 -8.52 29.47 16.22
C ARG A 241 -7.19 29.87 15.60
N VAL A 242 -6.42 28.89 15.16
CA VAL A 242 -5.23 29.07 14.32
C VAL A 242 -5.61 28.79 12.88
N VAL A 243 -5.19 29.66 11.97
CA VAL A 243 -5.40 29.47 10.53
C VAL A 243 -4.05 29.58 9.84
N THR A 244 -3.66 28.54 9.12
CA THR A 244 -2.42 28.47 8.34
C THR A 244 -2.76 28.34 6.87
N GLY A 245 -2.52 29.39 6.09
CA GLY A 245 -2.72 29.41 4.64
C GLY A 245 -1.48 28.99 3.89
N VAL A 246 -1.66 28.10 2.92
CA VAL A 246 -0.60 27.49 2.11
C VAL A 246 -1.00 27.44 0.63
N PRO A 247 -1.25 28.59 -0.04
CA PRO A 247 -1.63 28.61 -1.45
C PRO A 247 -0.44 28.29 -2.37
N ALA A 248 -0.74 28.08 -3.66
CA ALA A 248 0.29 27.98 -4.71
C ALA A 248 1.19 29.23 -4.70
N TYR A 249 2.50 29.04 -4.87
CA TYR A 249 3.47 30.13 -4.83
C TYR A 249 4.53 29.98 -5.92
N THR A 250 4.88 31.10 -6.55
CA THR A 250 5.90 31.15 -7.62
C THR A 250 6.89 32.31 -7.40
N GLY A 251 6.93 32.86 -6.19
CA GLY A 251 7.75 34.02 -5.83
C GLY A 251 6.97 35.33 -5.72
N GLY A 252 7.55 36.32 -5.06
CA GLY A 252 6.95 37.65 -4.93
C GLY A 252 7.28 38.33 -3.61
N ASP A 253 6.45 39.31 -3.26
CA ASP A 253 6.49 39.97 -1.95
C ASP A 253 5.81 39.10 -0.89
N VAL A 254 6.58 38.67 0.12
CA VAL A 254 6.10 37.73 1.15
C VAL A 254 4.91 38.29 1.94
N ALA A 255 4.89 39.60 2.21
CA ALA A 255 3.80 40.23 2.95
C ALA A 255 2.48 40.18 2.16
N ALA A 256 2.52 40.45 0.85
CA ALA A 256 1.35 40.30 -0.02
C ALA A 256 0.89 38.85 -0.12
N ALA A 257 1.81 37.91 -0.34
CA ALA A 257 1.50 36.48 -0.40
C ALA A 257 0.88 35.97 0.91
N ALA A 258 1.41 36.40 2.07
CA ALA A 258 0.86 36.06 3.37
C ALA A 258 -0.54 36.63 3.60
N ALA A 259 -0.80 37.86 3.14
CA ALA A 259 -2.13 38.48 3.22
C ALA A 259 -3.15 37.74 2.35
N ASP A 260 -2.76 37.30 1.15
CA ASP A 260 -3.60 36.52 0.25
C ASP A 260 -3.86 35.11 0.81
N ALA A 261 -2.82 34.44 1.33
CA ALA A 261 -2.90 33.13 1.96
C ALA A 261 -3.90 33.10 3.13
N LEU A 262 -4.02 34.20 3.88
CA LEU A 262 -4.89 34.33 5.06
C LEU A 262 -6.20 35.06 4.76
N ALA A 263 -6.53 35.29 3.48
CA ALA A 263 -7.80 35.90 3.11
C ALA A 263 -8.97 35.07 3.67
N GLY A 264 -9.85 35.72 4.44
CA GLY A 264 -11.02 35.08 5.05
C GLY A 264 -10.75 34.29 6.34
N ALA A 265 -9.54 34.33 6.92
CA ALA A 265 -9.20 33.59 8.14
C ALA A 265 -10.09 33.92 9.37
N GLU A 266 -10.67 35.11 9.44
CA GLU A 266 -11.58 35.53 10.52
C GLU A 266 -13.04 35.09 10.32
N ALA A 267 -13.40 34.53 9.17
CA ALA A 267 -14.76 34.12 8.88
C ALA A 267 -15.12 32.79 9.56
N ASP A 268 -16.40 32.57 9.84
CA ASP A 268 -16.91 31.24 10.19
C ASP A 268 -17.08 30.42 8.90
N VAL A 269 -16.28 29.35 8.76
CA VAL A 269 -16.01 28.67 7.48
C VAL A 269 -16.22 27.16 7.55
N GLU A 270 -16.51 26.61 8.73
CA GLU A 270 -16.74 25.18 8.93
C GLU A 270 -17.91 24.67 8.07
N ALA A 271 -19.03 25.41 8.04
CA ALA A 271 -20.22 25.00 7.31
C ALA A 271 -20.00 24.79 5.80
N THR A 272 -19.10 25.55 5.16
CA THR A 272 -18.78 25.38 3.74
C THR A 272 -17.99 24.09 3.51
N HIS A 273 -17.05 23.79 4.41
CA HIS A 273 -16.26 22.57 4.39
C HIS A 273 -17.14 21.33 4.61
N LEU A 274 -17.99 21.34 5.64
CA LEU A 274 -18.92 20.24 5.92
C LEU A 274 -19.90 20.00 4.76
N ALA A 275 -20.41 21.07 4.15
CA ALA A 275 -21.30 20.95 2.98
C ALA A 275 -20.59 20.29 1.79
N TRP A 276 -19.33 20.65 1.53
CA TRP A 276 -18.56 20.04 0.43
C TRP A 276 -18.33 18.54 0.65
N TRP A 277 -17.93 18.14 1.86
CA TRP A 277 -17.71 16.72 2.17
C TRP A 277 -19.00 15.91 2.18
N SER A 278 -20.09 16.46 2.72
CA SER A 278 -21.43 15.86 2.60
C SER A 278 -21.84 15.67 1.14
N ASP A 279 -21.60 16.64 0.26
CA ASP A 279 -21.94 16.57 -1.17
C ASP A 279 -21.08 15.51 -1.90
N PHE A 280 -19.78 15.41 -1.55
CA PHE A 280 -18.89 14.37 -2.06
C PHE A 280 -19.41 12.96 -1.68
N TRP A 281 -19.66 12.71 -0.40
CA TRP A 281 -20.14 11.39 0.05
C TRP A 281 -21.55 11.06 -0.43
N ALA A 282 -22.39 12.05 -0.70
CA ALA A 282 -23.71 11.84 -1.30
C ALA A 282 -23.63 11.42 -2.78
N THR A 283 -22.50 11.70 -3.45
CA THR A 283 -22.27 11.34 -4.86
C THR A 283 -21.53 10.01 -4.97
N ALA A 284 -20.58 9.74 -4.07
CA ALA A 284 -19.84 8.48 -4.02
C ALA A 284 -20.79 7.27 -3.84
N ALA A 285 -20.58 6.22 -4.63
CA ALA A 285 -21.37 5.01 -4.57
C ALA A 285 -21.23 4.35 -3.17
N PRO A 286 -22.33 4.20 -2.41
CA PRO A 286 -22.29 3.66 -1.06
C PRO A 286 -21.94 2.18 -1.07
N MET A 287 -21.23 1.69 -0.06
CA MET A 287 -20.97 0.27 0.13
C MET A 287 -20.77 0.00 1.62
N ARG A 288 -21.75 -0.68 2.22
CA ARG A 288 -21.69 -1.19 3.60
C ARG A 288 -21.42 -2.68 3.56
N ILE A 289 -20.38 -3.15 4.22
CA ILE A 289 -19.99 -4.55 4.29
C ILE A 289 -20.02 -5.00 5.76
N GLY A 290 -20.47 -6.23 6.00
CA GLY A 290 -20.30 -6.87 7.29
C GLY A 290 -19.96 -8.35 7.15
N SER A 291 -19.07 -8.84 8.00
CA SER A 291 -18.77 -10.27 8.15
C SER A 291 -18.74 -10.66 9.62
N ASP A 292 -18.94 -11.95 9.92
CA ASP A 292 -18.96 -12.46 11.30
C ASP A 292 -17.59 -12.29 12.02
N ASP A 293 -16.50 -12.22 11.25
CA ASP A 293 -15.13 -12.10 11.73
C ASP A 293 -14.54 -10.68 11.63
N GLY A 294 -15.29 -9.71 11.08
CA GLY A 294 -14.89 -8.32 10.94
C GLY A 294 -13.97 -8.01 9.74
N VAL A 295 -13.57 -9.01 8.94
CA VAL A 295 -12.76 -8.81 7.74
C VAL A 295 -13.49 -7.92 6.73
N GLY A 296 -14.78 -8.17 6.51
CA GLY A 296 -15.61 -7.37 5.60
C GLY A 296 -15.68 -5.89 6.01
N GLU A 297 -15.88 -5.61 7.30
CA GLU A 297 -15.82 -4.24 7.84
C GLU A 297 -14.44 -3.59 7.67
N TYR A 298 -13.35 -4.35 7.79
CA TYR A 298 -12.01 -3.82 7.58
C TYR A 298 -11.79 -3.42 6.11
N MET A 299 -12.27 -4.23 5.17
CA MET A 299 -12.22 -3.91 3.73
C MET A 299 -13.15 -2.74 3.36
N GLU A 300 -14.32 -2.62 4.01
CA GLU A 300 -15.16 -1.40 3.95
C GLU A 300 -14.35 -0.17 4.37
N ASN A 301 -13.63 -0.26 5.48
CA ASN A 301 -12.87 0.86 6.01
C ASN A 301 -11.71 1.28 5.08
N LEU A 302 -10.98 0.32 4.49
CA LEU A 302 -9.95 0.61 3.48
C LEU A 302 -10.53 1.22 2.20
N ARG A 303 -11.71 0.79 1.76
CA ARG A 303 -12.41 1.42 0.63
C ARG A 303 -12.76 2.88 0.95
N VAL A 304 -13.32 3.16 2.14
CA VAL A 304 -13.62 4.54 2.56
C VAL A 304 -12.34 5.37 2.66
N GLN A 305 -11.26 4.79 3.19
CA GLN A 305 -9.94 5.42 3.27
C GLN A 305 -9.40 5.80 1.88
N GLN A 306 -9.56 4.93 0.88
CA GLN A 306 -9.18 5.25 -0.50
C GLN A 306 -9.98 6.43 -1.07
N LEU A 307 -11.31 6.44 -0.91
CA LEU A 307 -12.16 7.50 -1.45
C LEU A 307 -11.90 8.84 -0.75
N TYR A 308 -11.70 8.82 0.56
CA TYR A 308 -11.24 9.97 1.32
C TYR A 308 -9.89 10.48 0.82
N THR A 309 -8.93 9.58 0.59
CA THR A 309 -7.60 9.92 0.06
C THR A 309 -7.71 10.56 -1.32
N THR A 310 -8.52 10.01 -2.23
CA THR A 310 -8.82 10.63 -3.53
C THR A 310 -9.31 12.07 -3.34
N ALA A 311 -10.35 12.28 -2.53
CA ALA A 311 -10.95 13.59 -2.30
C ALA A 311 -9.96 14.60 -1.67
N ALA A 312 -9.12 14.12 -0.75
CA ALA A 312 -8.13 14.90 -0.03
C ALA A 312 -6.90 15.27 -0.87
N THR A 313 -6.71 14.65 -2.05
CA THR A 313 -5.44 14.79 -2.80
C THR A 313 -5.55 15.04 -4.30
N GLN A 314 -6.69 14.74 -4.94
CA GLN A 314 -6.80 14.75 -6.42
C GLN A 314 -7.65 15.90 -6.97
N ARG A 315 -7.42 17.14 -6.52
CA ARG A 315 -8.15 18.34 -7.05
C ARG A 315 -7.23 19.39 -7.68
N ALA A 316 -5.91 19.22 -7.58
CA ALA A 316 -4.91 20.08 -8.21
C ALA A 316 -4.76 19.83 -9.72
N ASP A 317 -4.00 20.69 -10.40
CA ASP A 317 -3.76 20.63 -11.85
C ASP A 317 -2.99 19.36 -12.30
N VAL A 318 -2.35 18.67 -11.36
CA VAL A 318 -1.61 17.42 -11.57
C VAL A 318 -1.95 16.45 -10.44
N PRO A 319 -2.00 15.13 -10.69
CA PRO A 319 -2.48 14.19 -9.70
C PRO A 319 -1.45 14.06 -8.57
N THR A 320 -1.88 13.77 -7.35
CA THR A 320 -0.91 13.35 -6.32
C THR A 320 -0.36 11.97 -6.63
N GLY A 321 0.88 11.71 -6.22
CA GLY A 321 1.46 10.37 -6.21
C GLY A 321 2.49 10.10 -7.32
N GLN A 322 3.73 10.41 -6.99
CA GLN A 322 4.91 10.27 -7.83
C GLN A 322 5.46 8.84 -7.90
N ALA A 323 4.62 7.86 -7.56
CA ALA A 323 4.80 6.40 -7.66
C ALA A 323 3.59 5.64 -7.06
N GLY A 324 2.37 6.21 -7.06
CA GLY A 324 1.27 5.69 -6.21
C GLY A 324 1.39 6.07 -4.73
N ALA A 325 2.39 6.89 -4.41
CA ALA A 325 2.62 7.54 -3.14
C ALA A 325 1.50 8.54 -2.77
N ALA A 326 1.12 8.65 -1.50
CA ALA A 326 0.20 9.68 -1.01
C ALA A 326 0.93 10.97 -0.55
N ASN A 327 1.90 11.46 -1.32
CA ASN A 327 2.90 12.49 -0.91
C ASN A 327 2.31 13.75 -0.23
N MET A 328 1.12 14.19 -0.63
CA MET A 328 0.44 15.33 0.03
C MET A 328 0.08 15.09 1.49
N LEU A 329 -0.07 13.83 1.90
CA LEU A 329 -0.50 13.40 3.22
C LEU A 329 0.66 12.83 4.05
N TYR A 330 1.89 13.05 3.61
CA TYR A 330 3.08 12.51 4.28
C TYR A 330 3.51 13.36 5.49
N PRO A 331 3.99 12.71 6.57
CA PRO A 331 4.55 13.39 7.74
C PRO A 331 6.08 13.57 7.64
N PHE A 332 6.75 12.81 6.78
CA PHE A 332 8.21 12.73 6.69
C PHE A 332 8.77 13.93 5.91
N GLU A 333 9.85 14.50 6.44
CA GLU A 333 10.46 15.81 6.14
C GLU A 333 10.35 16.35 4.70
N ASP A 334 11.46 16.66 4.02
CA ASP A 334 11.49 16.96 2.59
C ASP A 334 12.06 15.75 1.82
N GLN A 335 11.64 14.54 2.20
CA GLN A 335 12.17 13.26 1.71
C GLN A 335 11.22 12.56 0.73
N MET A 336 10.72 13.31 -0.26
CA MET A 336 9.74 12.78 -1.19
C MET A 336 10.34 11.75 -2.16
N ILE A 337 9.60 10.67 -2.47
CA ILE A 337 10.01 9.70 -3.49
C ILE A 337 9.73 10.27 -4.88
N SER A 338 10.74 10.20 -5.75
CA SER A 338 10.67 10.59 -7.16
C SER A 338 9.96 11.93 -7.43
N PRO A 339 10.27 13.02 -6.71
CA PRO A 339 9.42 14.20 -6.60
C PRO A 339 9.08 14.89 -7.93
N ALA A 340 9.91 14.71 -8.94
CA ALA A 340 9.72 15.31 -10.25
C ALA A 340 8.92 14.43 -11.23
N PHE A 341 8.60 13.17 -10.92
CA PHE A 341 8.12 12.17 -11.87
C PHE A 341 6.83 11.47 -11.43
N TRP A 342 5.93 11.20 -12.37
CA TRP A 342 4.75 10.35 -12.16
C TRP A 342 4.95 9.01 -12.84
N PHE A 343 4.56 7.95 -12.13
CA PHE A 343 4.65 6.57 -12.58
C PHE A 343 3.23 6.11 -12.92
N HIS A 344 2.97 5.95 -14.20
CA HIS A 344 1.63 5.64 -14.69
C HIS A 344 1.06 4.34 -14.07
N PHE A 345 1.86 3.27 -14.03
CA PHE A 345 1.45 1.95 -13.59
C PHE A 345 1.00 1.92 -12.12
N ASN A 346 1.59 2.76 -11.27
CA ASN A 346 1.21 2.87 -9.85
C ASN A 346 0.00 3.79 -9.61
N LEU A 347 -0.36 4.63 -10.59
CA LEU A 347 -1.49 5.55 -10.53
C LEU A 347 -2.79 4.93 -11.07
N ARG A 348 -2.68 3.86 -11.87
CA ARG A 348 -3.83 3.25 -12.54
C ARG A 348 -4.85 2.70 -11.56
N GLN A 349 -4.41 2.17 -10.41
CA GLN A 349 -5.29 1.56 -9.42
C GLN A 349 -6.26 2.62 -8.85
N GLN A 350 -5.77 3.82 -8.53
CA GLN A 350 -6.61 4.93 -8.07
C GLN A 350 -7.60 5.36 -9.17
N VAL A 351 -7.15 5.44 -10.43
CA VAL A 351 -8.01 5.75 -11.58
C VAL A 351 -9.13 4.72 -11.72
N PHE A 352 -8.82 3.44 -11.58
CA PHE A 352 -9.79 2.36 -11.67
C PHE A 352 -10.80 2.36 -10.52
N ALA A 353 -10.33 2.61 -9.29
CA ALA A 353 -11.18 2.68 -8.11
C ALA A 353 -12.25 3.81 -8.23
N ASN A 354 -11.88 4.93 -8.85
CA ASN A 354 -12.77 6.08 -9.02
C ASN A 354 -13.95 5.83 -9.97
N PHE A 355 -13.78 4.96 -10.97
CA PHE A 355 -14.84 4.69 -11.95
C PHE A 355 -16.08 4.07 -11.32
N GLY A 356 -15.95 2.89 -10.69
CA GLY A 356 -17.11 2.22 -10.08
C GLY A 356 -17.55 2.83 -8.75
N ALA A 357 -16.71 3.65 -8.12
CA ALA A 357 -17.10 4.46 -6.97
C ALA A 357 -17.93 5.70 -7.34
N GLY A 358 -18.08 6.04 -8.62
CA GLY A 358 -18.82 7.24 -9.03
C GLY A 358 -18.09 8.55 -8.69
N THR A 359 -16.76 8.52 -8.62
CA THR A 359 -15.90 9.67 -8.31
C THR A 359 -14.90 9.93 -9.44
N ALA A 360 -15.30 9.61 -10.68
CA ALA A 360 -14.44 9.67 -11.85
C ALA A 360 -13.91 11.08 -12.15
N GLU A 361 -14.59 12.14 -11.70
CA GLU A 361 -14.12 13.54 -11.82
C GLU A 361 -12.76 13.77 -11.14
N PHE A 362 -12.38 12.96 -10.15
CA PHE A 362 -11.07 13.03 -9.52
C PHE A 362 -9.95 12.43 -10.39
N ASN A 363 -10.27 11.84 -11.54
CA ASN A 363 -9.28 11.44 -12.55
C ASN A 363 -8.81 12.63 -13.40
N ASP A 364 -9.48 13.78 -13.36
CA ASP A 364 -9.19 14.92 -14.23
C ASP A 364 -7.72 15.35 -14.13
N ALA A 365 -7.16 15.40 -12.91
CA ALA A 365 -5.75 15.72 -12.70
C ALA A 365 -4.81 14.76 -13.43
N TYR A 366 -5.10 13.45 -13.37
CA TYR A 366 -4.36 12.41 -14.10
C TYR A 366 -4.49 12.58 -15.62
N LEU A 367 -5.68 12.90 -16.14
CA LEU A 367 -5.88 13.10 -17.58
C LEU A 367 -5.17 14.37 -18.07
N SER A 368 -5.27 15.47 -17.33
CA SER A 368 -4.60 16.75 -17.62
C SER A 368 -3.08 16.64 -17.61
N LEU A 369 -2.50 15.79 -16.74
CA LEU A 369 -1.07 15.49 -16.73
C LEU A 369 -0.59 15.04 -18.12
N TYR A 370 -1.33 14.19 -18.82
CA TYR A 370 -0.90 13.72 -20.14
C TYR A 370 -1.39 14.62 -21.28
N ASN A 371 -2.64 15.10 -21.24
CA ASN A 371 -3.22 15.90 -22.31
C ASN A 371 -2.49 17.23 -22.49
N ASP A 372 -2.22 17.96 -21.41
CA ASP A 372 -1.61 19.29 -21.46
C ASP A 372 -0.12 19.24 -21.81
N ARG A 373 0.54 18.10 -21.56
CA ARG A 373 1.98 17.90 -21.82
C ARG A 373 2.27 17.14 -23.11
N LEU A 374 1.24 16.86 -23.93
CA LEU A 374 1.41 16.26 -25.25
C LEU A 374 2.47 16.96 -26.13
N PRO A 375 2.55 18.31 -26.21
CA PRO A 375 3.59 18.97 -27.01
C PRO A 375 5.03 18.60 -26.58
N GLN A 376 5.28 18.54 -25.28
CA GLN A 376 6.57 18.18 -24.69
C GLN A 376 6.89 16.70 -24.93
N MET A 377 5.90 15.82 -24.76
CA MET A 377 6.06 14.40 -25.04
C MET A 377 6.33 14.14 -26.53
N LEU A 378 5.69 14.86 -27.45
CA LEU A 378 5.96 14.79 -28.89
C LEU A 378 7.39 15.25 -29.22
N ASP A 379 7.82 16.37 -28.65
CA ASP A 379 9.17 16.89 -28.86
C ASP A 379 10.24 15.95 -28.30
N TRP A 380 9.97 15.31 -27.18
CA TRP A 380 10.85 14.31 -26.58
C TRP A 380 10.86 12.99 -27.38
N THR A 381 9.68 12.47 -27.79
CA THR A 381 9.56 11.25 -28.63
C THR A 381 10.39 11.37 -29.90
N ARG A 382 10.34 12.52 -30.60
CA ARG A 382 11.14 12.76 -31.83
C ARG A 382 12.65 12.65 -31.62
N GLN A 383 13.13 12.80 -30.39
CA GLN A 383 14.56 12.72 -30.06
C GLN A 383 14.99 11.28 -29.78
N VAL A 384 14.12 10.48 -29.17
CA VAL A 384 14.44 9.12 -28.68
C VAL A 384 13.86 7.99 -29.53
N TRP A 385 12.95 8.33 -30.45
CA TRP A 385 12.42 7.44 -31.48
C TRP A 385 12.53 8.13 -32.85
N PRO A 386 13.76 8.36 -33.36
CA PRO A 386 13.94 8.97 -34.67
C PRO A 386 13.25 8.12 -35.74
N ASP A 387 12.60 8.76 -36.70
CA ASP A 387 11.84 8.14 -37.79
C ASP A 387 10.45 7.55 -37.43
N THR A 388 9.99 7.68 -36.19
CA THR A 388 8.59 7.39 -35.81
C THR A 388 7.66 8.59 -35.99
N GLU A 389 6.36 8.32 -36.12
CA GLU A 389 5.31 9.34 -36.05
C GLU A 389 4.59 9.26 -34.69
N GLY A 390 3.80 10.27 -34.33
CA GLY A 390 3.04 10.22 -33.09
C GLY A 390 3.87 10.43 -31.82
N VAL A 391 3.35 9.94 -30.69
CA VAL A 391 3.92 10.12 -29.35
C VAL A 391 4.08 8.76 -28.65
N CYS A 392 5.25 8.53 -28.05
CA CYS A 392 5.35 7.57 -26.96
C CYS A 392 5.07 8.31 -25.66
N VAL A 393 4.03 7.88 -24.94
CA VAL A 393 3.79 8.36 -23.58
C VAL A 393 4.72 7.58 -22.65
N PRO A 394 5.61 8.25 -21.91
CA PRO A 394 6.57 7.58 -21.06
C PRO A 394 5.91 7.13 -19.76
N GLU A 395 6.32 5.95 -19.27
CA GLU A 395 5.93 5.44 -17.95
C GLU A 395 6.32 6.41 -16.82
N LEU A 396 7.46 7.10 -16.98
CA LEU A 396 7.88 8.24 -16.17
C LEU A 396 7.72 9.55 -16.92
N LEU A 397 6.80 10.39 -16.48
CA LEU A 397 6.64 11.74 -16.99
C LEU A 397 7.10 12.77 -15.96
N ARG A 398 8.00 13.68 -16.35
CA ARG A 398 8.36 14.81 -15.47
C ARG A 398 7.23 15.82 -15.37
N PHE A 399 7.21 16.59 -14.29
CA PHE A 399 6.22 17.67 -14.06
C PHE A 399 6.15 18.70 -15.20
N ASP A 400 7.27 18.91 -15.90
CA ASP A 400 7.38 19.84 -17.04
C ASP A 400 6.93 19.23 -18.38
N GLY A 401 6.61 17.94 -18.40
CA GLY A 401 6.19 17.18 -19.58
C GLY A 401 7.33 16.50 -20.34
N THR A 402 8.58 16.62 -19.87
CA THR A 402 9.70 15.88 -20.47
C THR A 402 9.65 14.40 -20.09
N GLY A 403 9.94 13.52 -21.04
CA GLY A 403 9.92 12.08 -20.78
C GLY A 403 11.16 11.61 -20.01
N GLY A 404 10.94 10.71 -19.04
CA GLY A 404 11.97 10.04 -18.25
C GLY A 404 12.15 8.55 -18.54
N ALA A 405 11.33 7.98 -19.44
CA ALA A 405 11.25 6.56 -19.80
C ALA A 405 10.83 6.43 -21.27
N CYS A 406 10.59 5.23 -21.81
CA CYS A 406 10.27 5.01 -23.24
C CYS A 406 11.35 5.45 -24.25
N ASP A 407 12.65 5.36 -23.92
CA ASP A 407 13.70 5.66 -24.90
C ASP A 407 13.94 4.45 -25.83
N GLY A 408 13.82 4.65 -27.16
CA GLY A 408 14.06 3.61 -28.18
C GLY A 408 15.52 3.45 -28.60
N GLU A 409 16.34 4.48 -28.43
CA GLU A 409 17.77 4.52 -28.77
C GLU A 409 18.63 3.90 -27.66
N VAL A 410 18.13 3.88 -26.43
CA VAL A 410 18.73 3.14 -25.31
C VAL A 410 18.29 1.67 -25.37
N GLY A 411 19.21 0.76 -25.01
CA GLY A 411 18.88 -0.67 -24.90
C GLY A 411 17.75 -0.93 -23.90
N PRO A 412 17.15 -2.12 -23.94
CA PRO A 412 16.07 -2.48 -23.04
C PRO A 412 16.49 -2.35 -21.57
N ALA A 413 15.64 -1.69 -20.79
CA ALA A 413 15.74 -1.54 -19.34
C ALA A 413 14.32 -1.50 -18.76
N PHE A 414 14.17 -1.45 -17.43
CA PHE A 414 12.87 -1.46 -16.74
C PHE A 414 11.78 -0.65 -17.47
N LEU A 415 12.07 0.61 -17.78
CA LEU A 415 11.08 1.56 -18.30
C LEU A 415 11.35 1.99 -19.76
N ASN A 416 12.49 1.63 -20.33
CA ASN A 416 12.81 1.95 -21.72
C ASN A 416 12.20 0.92 -22.66
N ARG A 417 11.61 1.38 -23.77
CA ARG A 417 10.84 0.55 -24.71
C ARG A 417 9.59 -0.11 -24.10
N VAL A 418 9.11 0.37 -22.95
CA VAL A 418 7.73 0.18 -22.53
C VAL A 418 6.90 1.23 -23.25
N ILE A 419 6.06 0.80 -24.19
CA ILE A 419 5.26 1.71 -25.04
C ILE A 419 3.75 1.61 -24.76
N SER A 420 3.33 0.62 -23.97
CA SER A 420 1.94 0.31 -23.60
C SER A 420 1.31 1.32 -22.63
N THR A 421 2.12 2.16 -21.96
CA THR A 421 1.65 3.29 -21.15
C THR A 421 0.73 4.22 -21.96
N GLY A 422 1.10 4.58 -23.19
CA GLY A 422 0.34 5.52 -24.01
C GLY A 422 -1.07 5.03 -24.36
N PRO A 423 -1.21 3.80 -24.86
CA PRO A 423 -2.52 3.22 -25.08
C PRO A 423 -3.35 3.10 -23.81
N GLU A 424 -2.77 2.78 -22.65
CA GLU A 424 -3.55 2.66 -21.42
C GLU A 424 -4.09 4.03 -20.97
N VAL A 425 -3.27 5.08 -21.01
CA VAL A 425 -3.72 6.46 -20.77
C VAL A 425 -4.85 6.84 -21.75
N ALA A 426 -4.69 6.53 -23.04
CA ALA A 426 -5.69 6.80 -24.05
C ALA A 426 -6.97 5.96 -23.85
N HIS A 427 -6.87 4.74 -23.33
CA HIS A 427 -8.02 3.93 -22.93
C HIS A 427 -8.69 4.50 -21.68
N ASN A 428 -7.94 5.06 -20.73
CA ASN A 428 -8.49 5.73 -19.56
C ASN A 428 -9.26 7.02 -19.93
N ILE A 429 -8.83 7.75 -20.96
CA ILE A 429 -9.63 8.84 -21.56
C ILE A 429 -10.97 8.32 -22.08
N TRP A 430 -10.95 7.19 -22.81
CA TRP A 430 -12.17 6.57 -23.32
C TRP A 430 -13.08 6.07 -22.17
N LYS A 431 -12.51 5.41 -21.16
CA LYS A 431 -13.26 4.97 -19.96
C LYS A 431 -13.86 6.16 -19.22
N GLN A 432 -13.13 7.26 -19.05
CA GLN A 432 -13.66 8.47 -18.47
C GLN A 432 -14.92 8.93 -19.20
N TYR A 433 -14.87 9.04 -20.54
CA TYR A 433 -16.06 9.33 -21.35
C TYR A 433 -17.19 8.32 -21.13
N LEU A 434 -16.89 7.02 -21.13
CA LEU A 434 -17.91 5.98 -20.93
C LEU A 434 -18.61 6.10 -19.57
N TYR A 435 -17.90 6.46 -18.51
CA TYR A 435 -18.46 6.55 -17.16
C TYR A 435 -19.16 7.88 -16.89
N THR A 436 -18.68 9.00 -17.46
CA THR A 436 -19.24 10.34 -17.21
C THR A 436 -20.22 10.81 -18.27
N GLY A 437 -20.15 10.26 -19.48
CA GLY A 437 -20.88 10.76 -20.65
C GLY A 437 -20.40 12.12 -21.16
N ASP A 438 -19.29 12.64 -20.65
CA ASP A 438 -18.79 13.97 -21.01
C ASP A 438 -17.96 13.94 -22.31
N GLU A 439 -18.57 14.37 -23.41
CA GLU A 439 -17.92 14.52 -24.72
C GLU A 439 -16.68 15.44 -24.69
N ALA A 440 -16.60 16.38 -23.74
CA ALA A 440 -15.44 17.28 -23.63
C ALA A 440 -14.15 16.50 -23.36
N VAL A 441 -14.23 15.40 -22.61
CA VAL A 441 -13.11 14.49 -22.33
C VAL A 441 -12.51 13.94 -23.63
N LEU A 442 -13.37 13.59 -24.60
CA LEU A 442 -12.90 13.11 -25.92
C LEU A 442 -12.36 14.24 -26.77
N ASP A 443 -12.97 15.43 -26.72
CA ASP A 443 -12.48 16.58 -27.49
C ASP A 443 -11.08 17.03 -27.05
N GLU A 444 -10.82 17.01 -25.75
CA GLU A 444 -9.53 17.36 -25.15
C GLU A 444 -8.51 16.22 -25.28
N GLY A 445 -8.93 14.98 -25.09
CA GLY A 445 -8.06 13.79 -25.09
C GLY A 445 -7.77 13.19 -26.47
N TYR A 446 -8.64 13.39 -27.48
CA TYR A 446 -8.46 12.80 -28.81
C TYR A 446 -7.12 13.12 -29.48
N PRO A 447 -6.55 14.35 -29.37
CA PRO A 447 -5.20 14.61 -29.87
C PRO A 447 -4.16 13.64 -29.32
N LEU A 448 -4.18 13.32 -28.02
CA LEU A 448 -3.27 12.34 -27.43
C LEU A 448 -3.56 10.94 -27.97
N MET A 449 -4.82 10.50 -27.96
CA MET A 449 -5.23 9.18 -28.48
C MET A 449 -4.78 8.96 -29.93
N ARG A 450 -4.94 10.00 -30.76
CA ARG A 450 -4.53 10.00 -32.18
C ARG A 450 -3.01 9.85 -32.34
N GLU A 451 -2.23 10.60 -31.59
CA GLU A 451 -0.77 10.53 -31.69
C GLU A 451 -0.22 9.21 -31.11
N VAL A 452 -0.89 8.63 -30.10
CA VAL A 452 -0.55 7.29 -29.57
C VAL A 452 -0.71 6.21 -30.64
N VAL A 453 -1.85 6.15 -31.34
CA VAL A 453 -2.04 5.11 -32.36
C VAL A 453 -1.14 5.32 -33.59
N ARG A 454 -0.81 6.57 -33.95
CA ARG A 454 0.17 6.86 -35.00
C ARG A 454 1.56 6.34 -34.66
N PHE A 455 1.94 6.44 -33.38
CA PHE A 455 3.19 5.88 -32.90
C PHE A 455 3.25 4.37 -33.11
N TYR A 456 2.21 3.64 -32.69
CA TYR A 456 2.12 2.21 -32.94
C TYR A 456 2.14 1.86 -34.44
N LEU A 457 1.33 2.54 -35.26
CA LEU A 457 1.32 2.33 -36.71
C LEU A 457 2.70 2.52 -37.35
N SER A 458 3.49 3.47 -36.85
CA SER A 458 4.85 3.73 -37.36
C SER A 458 5.87 2.65 -36.99
N LEU A 459 5.61 1.86 -35.94
CA LEU A 459 6.47 0.76 -35.48
C LEU A 459 6.10 -0.60 -36.07
N LEU A 460 4.86 -0.76 -36.57
CA LEU A 460 4.35 -2.03 -37.04
C LEU A 460 4.98 -2.45 -38.38
N GLU A 461 5.52 -3.67 -38.41
CA GLU A 461 6.11 -4.27 -39.60
C GLU A 461 5.28 -5.47 -40.11
N GLU A 462 4.98 -5.53 -41.41
CA GLU A 462 4.25 -6.68 -41.98
C GLU A 462 5.17 -7.91 -42.11
N GLY A 463 4.80 -9.00 -41.43
CA GLY A 463 5.49 -10.28 -41.43
C GLY A 463 5.14 -11.19 -42.61
N ASP A 464 5.90 -12.28 -42.76
CA ASP A 464 5.69 -13.28 -43.82
C ASP A 464 4.36 -14.06 -43.68
N ASP A 465 3.73 -14.00 -42.50
CA ASP A 465 2.42 -14.60 -42.20
C ASP A 465 1.22 -13.71 -42.61
N GLY A 466 1.50 -12.49 -43.10
CA GLY A 466 0.50 -11.50 -43.50
C GLY A 466 -0.08 -10.70 -42.34
N ARG A 467 0.49 -10.83 -41.14
CA ARG A 467 0.17 -10.01 -39.96
C ARG A 467 1.16 -8.87 -39.82
N VAL A 468 0.82 -7.90 -38.97
CA VAL A 468 1.75 -6.86 -38.52
C VAL A 468 2.29 -7.22 -37.15
N HIS A 469 3.54 -6.90 -36.88
CA HIS A 469 4.23 -7.25 -35.63
C HIS A 469 4.94 -6.05 -35.02
N LEU A 470 5.01 -6.04 -33.69
CA LEU A 470 5.86 -5.15 -32.91
C LEU A 470 7.13 -5.89 -32.53
N HIS A 471 8.29 -5.27 -32.72
CA HIS A 471 9.60 -5.86 -32.42
C HIS A 471 10.44 -4.95 -31.55
N ASN A 472 11.29 -5.53 -30.70
CA ASN A 472 12.23 -4.81 -29.83
C ASN A 472 11.50 -3.89 -28.82
N VAL A 473 10.42 -4.40 -28.24
CA VAL A 473 9.56 -3.69 -27.27
C VAL A 473 9.46 -4.54 -26.00
N ASN A 474 9.37 -3.93 -24.82
CA ASN A 474 9.24 -4.66 -23.58
C ASN A 474 7.77 -4.99 -23.27
N SER A 475 7.52 -6.18 -22.72
CA SER A 475 6.27 -6.54 -22.05
C SER A 475 6.30 -6.00 -20.62
N LEU A 476 5.94 -4.71 -20.48
CA LEU A 476 6.18 -3.89 -19.28
C LEU A 476 7.60 -4.11 -18.73
N GLU A 477 7.79 -4.09 -17.43
CA GLU A 477 9.11 -4.34 -16.85
C GLU A 477 9.45 -5.84 -16.78
N THR A 478 8.48 -6.73 -17.06
CA THR A 478 8.62 -8.17 -16.85
C THR A 478 9.44 -8.85 -17.92
N GLN A 479 9.27 -8.55 -19.20
CA GLN A 479 10.01 -9.23 -20.27
C GLN A 479 10.54 -8.21 -21.27
N TRP A 480 11.84 -8.24 -21.55
CA TRP A 480 12.51 -7.16 -22.29
C TRP A 480 12.86 -7.56 -23.72
N ASP A 481 12.89 -6.58 -24.64
CA ASP A 481 13.29 -6.74 -26.05
C ASP A 481 12.49 -7.81 -26.82
N THR A 482 11.20 -7.85 -26.59
CA THR A 482 10.29 -8.90 -27.07
C THR A 482 9.69 -8.58 -28.44
N THR A 483 8.95 -9.56 -28.97
CA THR A 483 8.06 -9.40 -30.12
C THR A 483 6.62 -9.64 -29.68
N ASP A 484 5.71 -8.80 -30.16
CA ASP A 484 4.29 -8.81 -29.81
C ASP A 484 4.03 -9.00 -28.30
N PRO A 485 4.51 -8.06 -27.45
CA PRO A 485 4.21 -8.11 -26.02
C PRO A 485 2.71 -8.17 -25.77
N THR A 486 2.27 -9.07 -24.89
CA THR A 486 0.83 -9.31 -24.63
C THR A 486 0.04 -8.05 -24.24
N PRO A 487 0.56 -7.15 -23.38
CA PRO A 487 -0.10 -5.87 -23.07
C PRO A 487 -0.31 -5.00 -24.32
N ASP A 488 0.67 -4.92 -25.20
CA ASP A 488 0.61 -4.15 -26.45
C ASP A 488 -0.35 -4.75 -27.48
N VAL A 489 -0.38 -6.09 -27.59
CA VAL A 489 -1.36 -6.78 -28.44
C VAL A 489 -2.78 -6.52 -27.95
N ALA A 490 -3.00 -6.55 -26.63
CA ALA A 490 -4.28 -6.21 -26.02
C ALA A 490 -4.66 -4.75 -26.30
N ALA A 491 -3.71 -3.84 -26.09
CA ALA A 491 -3.86 -2.42 -26.35
C ALA A 491 -4.30 -2.12 -27.79
N MET A 492 -3.60 -2.67 -28.79
CA MET A 492 -3.95 -2.47 -30.20
C MET A 492 -5.35 -3.02 -30.54
N LYS A 493 -5.70 -4.20 -30.01
CA LYS A 493 -7.02 -4.84 -30.26
C LYS A 493 -8.19 -4.03 -29.70
N VAL A 494 -7.98 -3.29 -28.61
CA VAL A 494 -9.00 -2.42 -28.00
C VAL A 494 -9.02 -1.05 -28.65
N LEU A 495 -7.84 -0.43 -28.81
CA LEU A 495 -7.77 1.00 -29.04
C LEU A 495 -7.80 1.40 -30.51
N PHE A 496 -7.31 0.55 -31.43
CA PHE A 496 -7.38 0.84 -32.86
C PHE A 496 -8.83 0.98 -33.36
N PRO A 497 -9.77 0.09 -32.99
CA PRO A 497 -11.19 0.27 -33.34
C PRO A 497 -11.78 1.58 -32.81
N ILE A 498 -11.51 1.91 -31.53
CA ILE A 498 -12.01 3.13 -30.88
C ILE A 498 -11.51 4.37 -31.62
N VAL A 499 -10.19 4.47 -31.85
CA VAL A 499 -9.62 5.65 -32.49
C VAL A 499 -10.00 5.74 -33.98
N ALA A 500 -10.21 4.61 -34.67
CA ALA A 500 -10.70 4.63 -36.05
C ALA A 500 -12.10 5.26 -36.15
N GLU A 501 -13.00 4.95 -35.22
CA GLU A 501 -14.32 5.58 -35.15
C GLU A 501 -14.22 7.07 -34.83
N LEU A 502 -13.47 7.43 -33.78
CA LEU A 502 -13.26 8.83 -33.40
C LEU A 502 -12.60 9.67 -34.51
N ALA A 503 -11.69 9.06 -35.28
CA ALA A 503 -11.04 9.69 -36.43
C ALA A 503 -12.01 9.94 -37.56
N ALA A 504 -12.83 8.96 -37.92
CA ALA A 504 -13.87 9.11 -38.94
C ALA A 504 -14.87 10.22 -38.56
N ASP A 505 -15.34 10.24 -37.31
CA ASP A 505 -16.28 11.24 -36.80
C ASP A 505 -15.69 12.66 -36.81
N ARG A 506 -14.36 12.77 -36.64
CA ARG A 506 -13.62 14.03 -36.68
C ARG A 506 -13.07 14.38 -38.06
N GLY A 507 -13.37 13.57 -39.09
CA GLY A 507 -13.00 13.81 -40.48
C GLY A 507 -11.53 13.53 -40.84
N ASP A 508 -10.83 12.72 -40.04
CA ASP A 508 -9.50 12.17 -40.34
C ASP A 508 -9.66 10.79 -41.02
N ASP A 509 -10.27 10.81 -42.22
CA ASP A 509 -10.57 9.59 -42.99
C ASP A 509 -9.31 8.77 -43.31
N GLU A 510 -8.15 9.41 -43.43
CA GLU A 510 -6.87 8.75 -43.75
C GLU A 510 -6.42 7.84 -42.60
N LEU A 511 -6.39 8.37 -41.37
CA LEU A 511 -6.07 7.56 -40.19
C LEU A 511 -7.11 6.48 -39.93
N ALA A 512 -8.41 6.81 -40.09
CA ALA A 512 -9.49 5.84 -39.92
C ALA A 512 -9.34 4.66 -40.89
N ASP A 513 -9.12 4.93 -42.18
CA ASP A 513 -8.92 3.89 -43.20
C ASP A 513 -7.67 3.05 -42.94
N GLU A 514 -6.58 3.66 -42.48
CA GLU A 514 -5.33 2.95 -42.13
C GLU A 514 -5.51 2.01 -40.94
N LEU A 515 -6.15 2.48 -39.87
CA LEU A 515 -6.47 1.65 -38.69
C LEU A 515 -7.40 0.49 -39.07
N LEU A 516 -8.47 0.76 -39.82
CA LEU A 516 -9.40 -0.27 -40.29
C LEU A 516 -8.74 -1.31 -41.20
N ALA A 517 -7.74 -0.93 -41.99
CA ALA A 517 -6.96 -1.86 -42.80
C ALA A 517 -5.96 -2.68 -41.97
N THR A 518 -5.50 -2.14 -40.84
CA THR A 518 -4.50 -2.76 -39.95
C THR A 518 -5.12 -3.72 -38.94
N ILE A 519 -6.29 -3.42 -38.38
CA ILE A 519 -7.03 -4.26 -37.42
C ILE A 519 -7.08 -5.76 -37.80
N PRO A 520 -7.46 -6.16 -39.03
CA PRO A 520 -7.53 -7.58 -39.40
C PRO A 520 -6.15 -8.25 -39.55
N LYS A 521 -5.05 -7.49 -39.54
CA LYS A 521 -3.66 -7.96 -39.59
C LYS A 521 -2.99 -8.00 -38.22
N LEU A 522 -3.62 -7.49 -37.15
CA LEU A 522 -3.01 -7.50 -35.81
C LEU A 522 -2.59 -8.92 -35.39
N PRO A 523 -1.55 -9.05 -34.57
CA PRO A 523 -1.09 -10.36 -34.08
C PRO A 523 -2.19 -11.05 -33.26
N GLU A 524 -2.16 -12.39 -33.22
CA GLU A 524 -2.96 -13.14 -32.24
C GLU A 524 -2.24 -13.17 -30.89
N PHE A 525 -2.99 -13.40 -29.82
CA PHE A 525 -2.38 -13.70 -28.53
C PHE A 525 -1.59 -15.01 -28.61
N THR A 526 -0.41 -15.02 -28.00
CA THR A 526 0.43 -16.21 -27.90
C THR A 526 0.13 -16.94 -26.59
N THR A 527 0.04 -18.27 -26.63
CA THR A 527 -0.03 -19.11 -25.44
C THR A 527 1.28 -19.86 -25.22
N THR A 528 1.58 -20.19 -23.98
CA THR A 528 2.67 -21.09 -23.61
C THR A 528 2.15 -22.19 -22.68
N THR A 529 2.99 -23.17 -22.36
CA THR A 529 2.65 -24.23 -21.40
C THR A 529 3.43 -24.00 -20.11
N ARG A 530 2.73 -23.79 -19.00
CA ARG A 530 3.30 -23.68 -17.65
C ARG A 530 2.74 -24.83 -16.81
N ASN A 531 3.61 -25.67 -16.26
CA ASN A 531 3.23 -26.88 -15.50
C ASN A 531 2.27 -27.84 -16.21
N GLY A 532 2.39 -27.96 -17.54
CA GLY A 532 1.51 -28.80 -18.34
C GLY A 532 0.11 -28.22 -18.59
N VAL A 533 -0.13 -26.97 -18.18
CA VAL A 533 -1.36 -26.21 -18.43
C VAL A 533 -1.09 -25.11 -19.47
N GLU A 534 -2.03 -24.91 -20.39
CA GLU A 534 -1.94 -23.83 -21.38
C GLU A 534 -2.29 -22.49 -20.72
N VAL A 535 -1.41 -21.50 -20.84
CA VAL A 535 -1.56 -20.17 -20.25
C VAL A 535 -1.26 -19.09 -21.29
N MET A 536 -1.70 -17.86 -21.03
CA MET A 536 -1.30 -16.70 -21.81
C MET A 536 0.22 -16.48 -21.66
N ALA A 537 0.91 -16.25 -22.78
CA ALA A 537 2.33 -15.90 -22.74
C ALA A 537 2.50 -14.41 -22.43
N TRP A 538 3.68 -14.01 -21.95
CA TRP A 538 4.01 -12.59 -21.75
C TRP A 538 4.27 -11.84 -23.06
N SER A 539 4.72 -12.54 -24.09
CA SER A 539 4.93 -12.04 -25.44
C SER A 539 5.02 -13.23 -26.42
N ALA A 540 5.35 -12.99 -27.69
CA ALA A 540 5.68 -14.03 -28.66
C ALA A 540 7.14 -14.54 -28.57
N THR A 541 7.91 -14.17 -27.53
CA THR A 541 9.29 -14.62 -27.32
C THR A 541 9.49 -15.35 -25.98
N ASP A 542 10.58 -16.11 -25.89
CA ASP A 542 10.97 -16.90 -24.71
C ASP A 542 12.02 -16.17 -23.83
N GLU A 543 12.06 -14.84 -23.88
CA GLU A 543 13.00 -14.04 -23.06
C GLU A 543 12.73 -14.21 -21.55
N PRO A 544 13.75 -14.21 -20.68
CA PRO A 544 13.56 -14.45 -19.26
C PRO A 544 12.92 -13.25 -18.55
N ALA A 545 12.17 -13.51 -17.48
CA ALA A 545 11.54 -12.47 -16.66
C ALA A 545 12.56 -11.59 -15.93
N LYS A 546 12.37 -10.27 -15.96
CA LYS A 546 13.23 -9.23 -15.38
C LYS A 546 12.60 -8.48 -14.21
N ASN A 547 11.28 -8.55 -14.09
CA ASN A 547 10.49 -8.00 -12.99
C ASN A 547 9.37 -8.99 -12.58
N THR A 548 8.55 -8.59 -11.61
CA THR A 548 7.55 -9.40 -10.89
C THR A 548 6.10 -9.07 -11.27
N GLN A 549 5.84 -8.35 -12.37
CA GLN A 549 4.47 -8.08 -12.84
C GLN A 549 3.92 -9.29 -13.64
N ASN A 550 2.68 -9.70 -13.38
CA ASN A 550 1.99 -10.75 -14.14
C ASN A 550 1.32 -10.19 -15.42
N VAL A 551 2.15 -9.79 -16.39
CA VAL A 551 1.70 -9.11 -17.63
C VAL A 551 0.83 -9.97 -18.56
N ASP A 552 0.80 -11.29 -18.32
CA ASP A 552 -0.09 -12.26 -18.97
C ASP A 552 -1.57 -12.10 -18.55
N LEU A 553 -1.86 -11.32 -17.51
CA LEU A 553 -3.22 -10.99 -17.08
C LEU A 553 -3.72 -9.62 -17.58
N GLU A 554 -2.89 -8.82 -18.23
CA GLU A 554 -3.30 -7.53 -18.81
C GLU A 554 -4.50 -7.65 -19.78
N PRO A 555 -4.61 -8.69 -20.65
CA PRO A 555 -5.78 -8.86 -21.51
C PRO A 555 -7.12 -9.00 -20.76
N LEU A 556 -7.08 -9.47 -19.50
CA LEU A 556 -8.23 -9.53 -18.60
C LEU A 556 -8.56 -8.12 -18.09
N MET A 557 -7.59 -7.46 -17.48
CA MET A 557 -7.70 -6.11 -16.94
C MET A 557 -6.35 -5.39 -17.13
N PRO A 558 -6.34 -4.18 -17.72
CA PRO A 558 -7.47 -3.27 -17.91
C PRO A 558 -8.20 -3.40 -19.26
N TRP A 559 -7.79 -4.31 -20.13
CA TRP A 559 -8.24 -4.32 -21.55
C TRP A 559 -9.61 -4.95 -21.81
N ASN A 560 -10.20 -5.68 -20.85
CA ASN A 560 -11.55 -6.27 -20.97
C ASN A 560 -11.74 -7.19 -22.20
N LEU A 561 -10.67 -7.84 -22.68
CA LEU A 561 -10.75 -8.75 -23.83
C LEU A 561 -11.17 -10.17 -23.44
N PHE A 562 -11.01 -10.50 -22.15
CA PHE A 562 -11.47 -11.73 -21.53
C PHE A 562 -12.27 -11.41 -20.26
N GLY A 563 -13.01 -12.39 -19.75
CA GLY A 563 -13.77 -12.25 -18.51
C GLY A 563 -14.04 -13.59 -17.85
N ILE A 564 -15.11 -13.65 -17.07
CA ILE A 564 -15.44 -14.74 -16.13
C ILE A 564 -15.52 -16.12 -16.79
N ASP A 565 -15.88 -16.21 -18.07
CA ASP A 565 -16.03 -17.48 -18.80
C ASP A 565 -14.73 -17.99 -19.44
N SER A 566 -13.62 -17.24 -19.29
CA SER A 566 -12.33 -17.60 -19.90
C SER A 566 -11.56 -18.62 -19.07
N GLN A 567 -11.60 -19.89 -19.49
CA GLN A 567 -10.74 -20.93 -18.89
C GLN A 567 -9.26 -20.59 -19.02
N LEU A 568 -8.82 -20.01 -20.16
CA LEU A 568 -7.43 -19.61 -20.37
C LEU A 568 -6.96 -18.58 -19.33
N MET A 569 -7.81 -17.61 -18.95
CA MET A 569 -7.43 -16.61 -17.94
C MET A 569 -7.49 -17.18 -16.52
N ARG A 570 -8.41 -18.10 -16.23
CA ARG A 570 -8.41 -18.84 -14.95
C ARG A 570 -7.12 -19.66 -14.81
N ASP A 571 -6.77 -20.41 -15.84
CA ASP A 571 -5.53 -21.18 -15.90
C ASP A 571 -4.31 -20.25 -15.78
N THR A 572 -4.27 -19.12 -16.50
CA THR A 572 -3.20 -18.12 -16.37
C THR A 572 -3.08 -17.57 -14.95
N PHE A 573 -4.20 -17.24 -14.30
CA PHE A 573 -4.22 -16.72 -12.93
C PHE A 573 -3.75 -17.77 -11.91
N GLU A 574 -4.24 -18.99 -11.99
CA GLU A 574 -3.83 -20.10 -11.10
C GLU A 574 -2.35 -20.45 -11.28
N GLN A 575 -1.86 -20.35 -12.53
CA GLN A 575 -0.47 -20.63 -12.87
C GLN A 575 0.41 -19.36 -12.86
N ARG A 576 -0.06 -18.23 -12.32
CA ARG A 576 0.72 -16.98 -12.34
C ARG A 576 2.08 -17.19 -11.69
N VAL A 577 3.08 -16.53 -12.26
CA VAL A 577 4.48 -16.74 -11.87
C VAL A 577 4.77 -16.00 -10.58
N PHE A 578 4.33 -14.74 -10.48
CA PHE A 578 4.66 -13.88 -9.36
C PHE A 578 3.53 -13.82 -8.34
N PRO A 579 3.81 -14.10 -7.06
CA PRO A 579 2.85 -13.89 -5.98
C PRO A 579 2.72 -12.41 -5.62
N LEU A 580 1.70 -12.10 -4.82
CA LEU A 580 1.42 -10.77 -4.31
C LEU A 580 2.54 -10.33 -3.38
N THR A 581 3.31 -9.32 -3.79
CA THR A 581 4.45 -8.79 -2.99
C THR A 581 4.53 -7.28 -2.99
N ARG A 582 3.67 -6.62 -3.78
CA ARG A 582 3.66 -5.19 -4.05
C ARG A 582 2.25 -4.63 -3.93
N GLU A 583 2.16 -3.41 -3.47
CA GLU A 583 0.93 -2.65 -3.24
C GLU A 583 0.14 -2.33 -4.50
N TRP A 584 0.76 -2.38 -5.67
CA TRP A 584 0.10 -2.21 -6.96
C TRP A 584 -0.45 -3.50 -7.57
N ASP A 585 -0.24 -4.67 -6.95
CA ASP A 585 -0.65 -5.97 -7.49
C ASP A 585 -2.18 -6.11 -7.50
N GLU A 586 -2.75 -6.33 -8.68
CA GLU A 586 -4.19 -6.39 -8.91
C GLU A 586 -4.78 -7.81 -8.80
N SER A 587 -4.04 -8.76 -8.25
CA SER A 587 -4.48 -10.16 -8.08
C SER A 587 -5.88 -10.30 -7.46
N PRO A 588 -6.28 -9.54 -6.41
CA PRO A 588 -7.66 -9.58 -5.91
C PRO A 588 -8.70 -9.15 -6.96
N SER A 589 -8.41 -8.11 -7.74
CA SER A 589 -9.28 -7.62 -8.81
C SER A 589 -9.39 -8.62 -9.96
N TRP A 590 -8.30 -9.31 -10.30
CA TRP A 590 -8.32 -10.38 -11.30
C TRP A 590 -9.15 -11.58 -10.82
N ALA A 591 -9.01 -11.99 -9.55
CA ALA A 591 -9.83 -13.04 -8.95
C ALA A 591 -11.32 -12.67 -8.98
N ALA A 592 -11.66 -11.42 -8.64
CA ALA A 592 -13.02 -10.90 -8.74
C ALA A 592 -13.56 -10.96 -10.18
N ARG A 593 -12.78 -10.48 -11.17
CA ARG A 593 -13.16 -10.52 -12.60
C ARG A 593 -13.38 -11.94 -13.13
N LEU A 594 -12.64 -12.90 -12.56
CA LEU A 594 -12.75 -14.32 -12.87
C LEU A 594 -13.80 -15.06 -12.04
N GLY A 595 -14.53 -14.42 -11.12
CA GLY A 595 -15.54 -15.13 -10.31
C GLY A 595 -14.90 -16.16 -9.38
N LEU A 596 -13.85 -15.77 -8.67
CA LEU A 596 -13.10 -16.57 -7.70
C LEU A 596 -13.15 -15.89 -6.31
N PRO A 597 -14.30 -15.94 -5.59
CA PRO A 597 -14.49 -15.21 -4.33
C PRO A 597 -13.50 -15.63 -3.24
N ASP A 598 -13.25 -16.94 -3.07
CA ASP A 598 -12.31 -17.45 -2.05
C ASP A 598 -10.87 -16.95 -2.27
N ASP A 599 -10.42 -16.89 -3.54
CA ASP A 599 -9.11 -16.34 -3.87
C ASP A 599 -9.04 -14.84 -3.68
N MET A 600 -10.11 -14.12 -4.04
CA MET A 600 -10.21 -12.68 -3.81
C MET A 600 -10.10 -12.35 -2.33
N GLU A 601 -10.91 -12.97 -1.48
CA GLU A 601 -10.88 -12.75 -0.03
C GLU A 601 -9.49 -13.04 0.55
N ARG A 602 -8.94 -14.23 0.24
CA ARG A 602 -7.61 -14.62 0.69
C ARG A 602 -6.55 -13.59 0.31
N LEU A 603 -6.54 -13.11 -0.94
CA LEU A 603 -5.56 -12.14 -1.43
C LEU A 603 -5.77 -10.74 -0.85
N LEU A 604 -7.02 -10.33 -0.57
CA LEU A 604 -7.30 -9.07 0.14
C LEU A 604 -6.75 -9.10 1.57
N VAL A 605 -6.93 -10.22 2.29
CA VAL A 605 -6.40 -10.40 3.63
C VAL A 605 -4.87 -10.47 3.61
N GLU A 606 -4.29 -11.32 2.75
CA GLU A 606 -2.85 -11.49 2.57
C GLU A 606 -2.17 -10.14 2.28
N GLY A 607 -2.60 -9.44 1.23
CA GLY A 607 -1.99 -8.17 0.86
C GLY A 607 -2.18 -7.07 1.92
N THR A 608 -3.31 -7.04 2.63
CA THR A 608 -3.50 -6.07 3.71
C THR A 608 -2.57 -6.33 4.89
N VAL A 609 -2.43 -7.59 5.31
CA VAL A 609 -1.53 -7.99 6.40
C VAL A 609 -0.06 -7.71 6.02
N ASP A 610 0.31 -8.00 4.77
CA ASP A 610 1.69 -7.87 4.30
C ASP A 610 2.08 -6.43 3.99
N LEU A 611 1.19 -5.61 3.44
CA LEU A 611 1.53 -4.31 2.86
C LEU A 611 1.09 -3.13 3.73
N GLN A 612 0.01 -3.22 4.50
CA GLN A 612 -0.38 -2.15 5.42
C GLN A 612 0.67 -2.03 6.53
N LYS A 613 1.22 -0.82 6.66
CA LYS A 613 2.28 -0.53 7.65
C LYS A 613 1.86 0.54 8.65
N PHE A 614 0.81 1.31 8.34
CA PHE A 614 0.45 2.50 9.09
C PHE A 614 -1.01 2.46 9.57
N PRO A 615 -1.32 3.02 10.75
CA PRO A 615 -2.68 2.99 11.33
C PRO A 615 -3.69 3.84 10.55
N ASN A 616 -3.24 4.68 9.62
CA ASN A 616 -4.11 5.44 8.72
C ASN A 616 -4.48 4.67 7.43
N GLY A 617 -4.10 3.39 7.33
CA GLY A 617 -4.43 2.49 6.22
C GLY A 617 -3.46 2.56 5.05
N PHE A 618 -2.43 3.38 5.09
CA PHE A 618 -1.41 3.41 4.05
C PHE A 618 -0.42 2.24 4.14
N THR A 619 0.23 1.97 3.02
CA THR A 619 1.11 0.80 2.83
C THR A 619 2.58 1.20 2.58
N GLY A 620 3.48 0.24 2.76
CA GLY A 620 4.79 0.26 2.11
C GLY A 620 4.70 -0.11 0.62
N HIS A 621 5.82 -0.06 -0.10
CA HIS A 621 5.95 -0.57 -1.48
C HIS A 621 6.11 -2.10 -1.53
N GLY A 622 6.72 -2.66 -0.49
CA GLY A 622 7.04 -4.08 -0.42
C GLY A 622 6.56 -4.67 0.89
N LYS A 623 6.22 -5.96 0.86
CA LYS A 623 5.83 -6.68 2.07
C LYS A 623 6.88 -6.68 3.19
N ASN A 624 8.16 -6.57 2.83
CA ASN A 624 9.29 -6.50 3.78
C ASN A 624 9.70 -5.07 4.17
N ASP A 625 8.95 -4.06 3.74
CA ASP A 625 9.28 -2.70 4.12
C ASP A 625 9.11 -2.57 5.64
N ASP A 626 10.15 -2.11 6.32
CA ASP A 626 10.13 -1.86 7.76
C ASP A 626 9.56 -0.45 7.99
N PRO A 627 8.39 -0.31 8.66
CA PRO A 627 7.77 0.99 8.94
C PRO A 627 8.71 1.97 9.66
N ALA A 628 9.71 1.49 10.41
CA ALA A 628 10.69 2.34 11.08
C ALA A 628 11.77 2.91 10.14
N SER A 629 11.92 2.34 8.94
CA SER A 629 12.96 2.72 7.96
C SER A 629 12.43 3.35 6.68
N ILE A 630 11.11 3.23 6.43
CA ILE A 630 10.49 3.80 5.23
C ILE A 630 9.91 5.19 5.51
N HIS A 631 10.16 6.11 4.60
CA HIS A 631 9.79 7.52 4.72
C HIS A 631 8.72 7.90 3.69
N ASN A 632 7.75 7.00 3.48
CA ASN A 632 6.75 7.13 2.43
C ASN A 632 5.51 6.27 2.68
N TYR A 633 4.34 6.81 2.29
CA TYR A 633 3.05 6.12 2.27
C TYR A 633 2.57 5.81 0.85
N TYR A 634 2.21 4.58 0.55
CA TYR A 634 1.49 4.26 -0.69
C TYR A 634 -0.01 4.12 -0.44
N SER A 635 -0.82 4.52 -1.43
CA SER A 635 -2.28 4.36 -1.41
C SER A 635 -2.81 3.37 -2.44
N SER A 636 -1.97 2.87 -3.34
CA SER A 636 -2.42 1.99 -4.43
C SER A 636 -3.07 0.70 -3.92
N TRP A 637 -2.68 0.17 -2.76
CA TRP A 637 -3.31 -1.04 -2.20
C TRP A 637 -4.78 -0.81 -1.81
N SER A 638 -5.09 0.28 -1.09
CA SER A 638 -6.48 0.64 -0.78
C SER A 638 -7.31 0.85 -2.04
N ALA A 639 -6.70 1.30 -3.14
CA ALA A 639 -7.32 1.37 -4.45
C ALA A 639 -7.55 0.00 -5.10
N VAL A 640 -6.63 -0.96 -4.94
CA VAL A 640 -6.85 -2.37 -5.33
C VAL A 640 -8.02 -2.97 -4.55
N VAL A 641 -8.06 -2.77 -3.22
CA VAL A 641 -9.18 -3.23 -2.37
C VAL A 641 -10.50 -2.64 -2.87
N ALA A 642 -10.55 -1.32 -3.09
CA ALA A 642 -11.74 -0.65 -3.60
C ALA A 642 -12.18 -1.19 -4.98
N GLY A 643 -11.23 -1.42 -5.89
CA GLY A 643 -11.50 -1.98 -7.23
C GLY A 643 -12.00 -3.42 -7.18
N ALA A 644 -11.38 -4.28 -6.37
CA ALA A 644 -11.77 -5.68 -6.21
C ALA A 644 -13.19 -5.83 -5.65
N LEU A 645 -13.54 -5.05 -4.62
CA LEU A 645 -14.90 -5.03 -4.06
C LEU A 645 -15.96 -4.59 -5.09
N GLN A 646 -15.63 -3.61 -5.93
CA GLN A 646 -16.51 -3.14 -7.01
C GLN A 646 -16.70 -4.22 -8.08
N GLU A 647 -15.63 -4.82 -8.58
CA GLU A 647 -15.66 -5.91 -9.58
C GLU A 647 -16.32 -7.18 -9.03
N ALA A 648 -16.25 -7.42 -7.72
CA ALA A 648 -16.94 -8.53 -7.07
C ALA A 648 -18.46 -8.32 -7.01
N LEU A 649 -18.89 -7.06 -6.80
CA LEU A 649 -20.29 -6.71 -6.64
C LEU A 649 -21.00 -6.50 -7.98
N VAL A 650 -20.40 -5.81 -8.94
CA VAL A 650 -20.99 -5.58 -10.26
C VAL A 650 -19.91 -5.59 -11.36
N GLN A 651 -20.13 -6.42 -12.38
CA GLN A 651 -19.32 -6.42 -13.60
C GLN A 651 -20.16 -5.91 -14.76
N ALA A 652 -19.58 -5.05 -15.61
CA ALA A 652 -20.23 -4.52 -16.81
C ALA A 652 -19.32 -4.59 -18.06
N HIS A 653 -18.48 -5.62 -18.14
CA HIS A 653 -17.66 -5.94 -19.30
C HIS A 653 -18.27 -7.09 -20.12
N GLU A 654 -17.69 -7.40 -21.29
CA GLU A 654 -18.21 -8.41 -22.24
C GLU A 654 -19.65 -8.11 -22.75
N GLY A 655 -20.11 -6.87 -22.59
CA GLY A 655 -21.45 -6.43 -22.98
C GLY A 655 -22.57 -7.11 -22.18
N VAL A 656 -22.29 -7.53 -20.94
CA VAL A 656 -23.26 -8.10 -20.00
C VAL A 656 -23.02 -7.56 -18.60
N VAL A 657 -24.08 -7.08 -17.95
CA VAL A 657 -24.08 -6.70 -16.54
C VAL A 657 -24.32 -7.94 -15.68
N ARG A 658 -23.38 -8.24 -14.77
CA ARG A 658 -23.47 -9.35 -13.81
C ARG A 658 -23.49 -8.79 -12.39
N ILE A 659 -24.29 -9.40 -11.53
CA ILE A 659 -24.57 -8.91 -10.17
C ILE A 659 -24.08 -9.93 -9.16
N ALA A 660 -23.27 -9.47 -8.21
CA ALA A 660 -22.52 -10.27 -7.25
C ALA A 660 -21.81 -11.49 -7.89
N PRO A 661 -21.14 -11.35 -9.06
CA PRO A 661 -20.53 -12.50 -9.74
C PRO A 661 -19.40 -13.16 -8.96
N SER A 662 -18.77 -12.44 -8.01
CA SER A 662 -17.65 -12.92 -7.21
C SER A 662 -17.73 -12.44 -5.75
N TRP A 663 -18.94 -12.23 -5.23
CA TRP A 663 -19.13 -11.83 -3.85
C TRP A 663 -18.86 -13.00 -2.88
N VAL A 664 -18.31 -12.72 -1.71
CA VAL A 664 -18.00 -13.72 -0.68
C VAL A 664 -19.30 -14.16 0.02
N ASP A 665 -19.51 -15.47 0.17
CA ASP A 665 -20.81 -16.02 0.59
C ASP A 665 -21.25 -15.58 2.01
N ASP A 666 -20.31 -15.42 2.94
CA ASP A 666 -20.57 -15.05 4.34
C ASP A 666 -20.39 -13.55 4.63
N TRP A 667 -20.19 -12.73 3.59
CA TRP A 667 -20.19 -11.28 3.70
C TRP A 667 -21.55 -10.72 3.29
N ASP A 668 -22.15 -9.94 4.17
CA ASP A 668 -23.31 -9.12 3.85
C ASP A 668 -22.84 -7.82 3.18
N VAL A 669 -23.50 -7.40 2.10
CA VAL A 669 -23.29 -6.08 1.52
C VAL A 669 -24.58 -5.37 1.21
N ASP A 670 -24.59 -4.06 1.45
CA ASP A 670 -25.55 -3.11 0.91
C ASP A 670 -24.77 -2.07 0.13
N GLY A 671 -24.84 -2.10 -1.20
CA GLY A 671 -23.95 -1.24 -1.98
C GLY A 671 -24.36 -0.97 -3.40
N SER A 672 -23.67 -0.01 -3.97
CA SER A 672 -23.82 0.47 -5.33
C SER A 672 -22.48 0.49 -6.05
N VAL A 673 -22.52 0.28 -7.36
CA VAL A 673 -21.37 0.44 -8.28
C VAL A 673 -21.86 1.22 -9.50
N VAL A 674 -21.08 2.21 -9.91
CA VAL A 674 -21.29 2.89 -11.19
C VAL A 674 -20.70 2.05 -12.31
N ILE A 675 -21.40 1.95 -13.45
CA ILE A 675 -20.95 1.22 -14.64
C ILE A 675 -20.95 2.16 -15.85
N PRO A 676 -20.33 1.78 -17.00
CA PRO A 676 -20.39 2.57 -18.23
C PRO A 676 -21.83 2.98 -18.59
N GLY A 677 -22.00 4.20 -19.10
CA GLY A 677 -23.28 4.87 -19.29
C GLY A 677 -23.74 5.70 -18.09
N GLY A 678 -22.92 5.79 -17.03
CA GLY A 678 -23.26 6.51 -15.80
C GLY A 678 -24.37 5.83 -14.98
N HIS A 679 -24.67 4.56 -15.24
CA HIS A 679 -25.71 3.84 -14.49
C HIS A 679 -25.22 3.47 -13.11
N VAL A 680 -26.06 3.68 -12.10
CA VAL A 680 -25.80 3.23 -10.73
C VAL A 680 -26.55 1.92 -10.50
N VAL A 681 -25.82 0.84 -10.31
CA VAL A 681 -26.37 -0.49 -10.02
C VAL A 681 -26.26 -0.75 -8.53
N SER A 682 -27.39 -0.97 -7.86
CA SER A 682 -27.47 -1.18 -6.41
C SER A 682 -28.00 -2.58 -6.09
N THR A 683 -27.42 -3.23 -5.10
CA THR A 683 -27.88 -4.54 -4.63
C THR A 683 -27.60 -4.71 -3.15
N GLN A 684 -28.32 -5.65 -2.54
CA GLN A 684 -28.05 -6.13 -1.19
C GLN A 684 -27.82 -7.64 -1.27
N VAL A 685 -26.63 -8.11 -0.92
CA VAL A 685 -26.29 -9.55 -0.94
C VAL A 685 -26.35 -10.07 0.47
N ARG A 686 -27.02 -11.21 0.65
CA ARG A 686 -27.14 -11.97 1.91
C ARG A 686 -26.96 -13.45 1.59
N ASP A 687 -26.16 -14.17 2.37
CA ASP A 687 -25.83 -15.58 2.12
C ASP A 687 -25.38 -15.82 0.66
N GLY A 688 -24.49 -14.96 0.13
CA GLY A 688 -23.98 -15.01 -1.25
C GLY A 688 -24.99 -14.67 -2.36
N ALA A 689 -26.26 -14.36 -2.02
CA ALA A 689 -27.31 -14.12 -3.01
C ALA A 689 -27.87 -12.68 -2.96
N PRO A 690 -28.03 -12.00 -4.11
CA PRO A 690 -28.75 -10.73 -4.18
C PRO A 690 -30.20 -10.85 -3.68
N ASN A 691 -30.70 -9.85 -2.95
CA ASN A 691 -32.12 -9.75 -2.59
C ASN A 691 -32.95 -9.26 -3.77
N HIS A 692 -32.48 -8.18 -4.40
CA HIS A 692 -33.02 -7.52 -5.60
C HIS A 692 -31.90 -6.72 -6.26
N VAL A 693 -32.12 -6.23 -7.48
CA VAL A 693 -31.14 -5.39 -8.19
C VAL A 693 -31.81 -4.12 -8.67
N GLY A 694 -31.40 -2.99 -8.11
CA GLY A 694 -31.83 -1.67 -8.52
C GLY A 694 -30.90 -1.07 -9.56
N ILE A 695 -31.46 -0.34 -10.52
CA ILE A 695 -30.70 0.34 -11.58
C ILE A 695 -31.25 1.75 -11.70
N GLN A 696 -30.42 2.76 -11.41
CA GLN A 696 -30.67 4.15 -11.76
C GLN A 696 -29.91 4.44 -13.05
N ALA A 697 -30.65 4.72 -14.13
CA ALA A 697 -30.04 4.86 -15.44
C ALA A 697 -29.43 6.26 -15.62
N GLY A 698 -28.20 6.32 -16.13
CA GLY A 698 -27.48 7.57 -16.45
C GLY A 698 -27.44 7.90 -17.94
N SER A 699 -28.02 7.03 -18.79
CA SER A 699 -28.04 7.19 -20.24
C SER A 699 -29.24 6.46 -20.88
N ASP A 700 -29.50 6.78 -22.15
CA ASP A 700 -30.46 6.07 -23.00
C ASP A 700 -29.79 4.90 -23.73
N GLU A 701 -29.80 3.69 -23.15
CA GLU A 701 -29.23 2.51 -23.80
C GLU A 701 -30.00 1.21 -23.52
N THR A 702 -29.49 0.08 -24.01
CA THR A 702 -30.04 -1.24 -23.71
C THR A 702 -29.03 -2.06 -22.95
N LEU A 703 -29.31 -2.30 -21.67
CA LEU A 703 -28.50 -3.14 -20.81
C LEU A 703 -28.86 -4.62 -21.04
N ARG A 704 -27.83 -5.44 -21.28
CA ARG A 704 -27.94 -6.91 -21.20
C ARG A 704 -27.55 -7.31 -19.80
N ILE A 705 -28.44 -7.95 -19.06
CA ILE A 705 -28.23 -8.28 -17.65
C ILE A 705 -28.34 -9.80 -17.48
N ALA A 706 -27.30 -10.42 -16.93
CA ALA A 706 -27.33 -11.82 -16.53
C ALA A 706 -28.34 -12.00 -15.39
N ASN A 707 -29.14 -13.07 -15.43
CA ASN A 707 -30.11 -13.37 -14.39
C ASN A 707 -29.38 -13.60 -13.06
N PRO A 708 -29.54 -12.72 -12.05
CA PRO A 708 -28.81 -12.81 -10.78
C PRO A 708 -29.17 -14.05 -9.96
N TRP A 709 -30.26 -14.74 -10.32
CA TRP A 709 -30.72 -15.96 -9.67
C TRP A 709 -30.87 -17.07 -10.71
N PRO A 710 -29.79 -17.81 -11.02
CA PRO A 710 -29.81 -18.85 -12.04
C PRO A 710 -30.96 -19.85 -11.86
N GLY A 711 -31.76 -20.04 -12.92
CA GLY A 711 -32.91 -20.94 -12.92
C GLY A 711 -34.20 -20.41 -12.28
N GLU A 712 -34.13 -19.29 -11.56
CA GLU A 712 -35.31 -18.63 -10.98
C GLU A 712 -36.03 -17.75 -12.01
N ARG A 713 -37.33 -17.51 -11.75
CA ARG A 713 -38.14 -16.66 -12.60
C ARG A 713 -38.06 -15.20 -12.13
N ILE A 714 -37.58 -14.32 -13.00
CA ILE A 714 -37.40 -12.89 -12.72
C ILE A 714 -38.34 -12.01 -13.55
N ARG A 715 -38.49 -10.76 -13.15
CA ARG A 715 -39.10 -9.68 -13.94
C ARG A 715 -38.35 -8.37 -13.68
N VAL A 716 -38.55 -7.40 -14.57
CA VAL A 716 -38.14 -6.00 -14.30
C VAL A 716 -39.38 -5.15 -14.15
N VAL A 717 -39.39 -4.29 -13.14
CA VAL A 717 -40.43 -3.31 -12.88
C VAL A 717 -39.84 -1.90 -12.88
N ASP A 718 -40.71 -0.91 -13.04
CA ASP A 718 -40.36 0.50 -12.82
C ASP A 718 -40.00 0.68 -11.34
N GLY A 719 -38.86 1.31 -11.06
CA GLY A 719 -38.34 1.50 -9.70
C GLY A 719 -39.20 2.44 -8.85
N ALA A 720 -39.89 3.39 -9.49
CA ALA A 720 -40.82 4.33 -8.83
C ALA A 720 -42.27 3.80 -8.80
N ASP A 721 -42.64 2.91 -9.73
CA ASP A 721 -43.93 2.18 -9.72
C ASP A 721 -43.74 0.65 -9.88
N PRO A 722 -43.43 -0.09 -8.80
CA PRO A 722 -43.19 -1.53 -8.86
C PRO A 722 -44.38 -2.39 -9.33
N ASP A 723 -45.58 -1.81 -9.49
CA ASP A 723 -46.72 -2.48 -10.11
C ASP A 723 -46.64 -2.48 -11.65
N HIS A 724 -45.83 -1.59 -12.24
CA HIS A 724 -45.56 -1.51 -13.67
C HIS A 724 -44.42 -2.43 -14.09
N SER A 725 -44.72 -3.50 -14.83
CA SER A 725 -43.70 -4.41 -15.37
C SER A 725 -43.16 -3.90 -16.70
N VAL A 726 -41.85 -3.65 -16.74
CA VAL A 726 -41.06 -3.25 -17.92
C VAL A 726 -40.67 -4.49 -18.72
N VAL A 727 -40.04 -5.47 -18.06
CA VAL A 727 -39.75 -6.80 -18.63
C VAL A 727 -40.67 -7.83 -17.98
N ARG A 728 -41.37 -8.59 -18.81
CA ARG A 728 -42.33 -9.60 -18.35
C ARG A 728 -41.63 -10.77 -17.65
N PRO A 729 -42.31 -11.45 -16.69
CA PRO A 729 -41.80 -12.63 -16.01
C PRO A 729 -41.18 -13.70 -16.93
N THR A 730 -39.87 -13.93 -16.80
CA THR A 730 -39.04 -14.82 -17.62
C THR A 730 -38.10 -15.67 -16.76
N ASN A 731 -37.59 -16.75 -17.33
CA ASN A 731 -36.57 -17.64 -16.73
C ASN A 731 -35.35 -17.74 -17.67
N ALA A 732 -35.15 -16.71 -18.49
CA ALA A 732 -33.98 -16.62 -19.35
C ALA A 732 -32.73 -16.38 -18.48
N ASP A 733 -31.59 -16.87 -18.96
CA ASP A 733 -30.30 -16.68 -18.29
C ASP A 733 -29.80 -15.23 -18.42
N GLU A 734 -30.33 -14.49 -19.39
CA GLU A 734 -30.08 -13.06 -19.60
C GLU A 734 -31.38 -12.33 -19.99
N ILE A 735 -31.45 -11.04 -19.69
CA ILE A 735 -32.52 -10.14 -20.13
C ILE A 735 -31.96 -8.91 -20.83
N GLU A 736 -32.73 -8.37 -21.77
CA GLU A 736 -32.49 -7.05 -22.35
C GLU A 736 -33.42 -6.04 -21.67
N LEU A 737 -32.85 -4.95 -21.19
CA LEU A 737 -33.55 -3.83 -20.56
C LEU A 737 -33.20 -2.55 -21.31
N ALA A 738 -34.15 -2.02 -22.08
CA ALA A 738 -34.04 -0.66 -22.58
C ALA A 738 -34.27 0.30 -21.41
N VAL A 739 -33.29 1.13 -21.12
CA VAL A 739 -33.32 2.15 -20.07
C VAL A 739 -33.50 3.54 -20.67
N GLU A 740 -33.94 4.48 -19.84
CA GLU A 740 -34.13 5.88 -20.20
C GLU A 740 -33.37 6.70 -19.15
N ASP A 741 -32.62 7.72 -19.57
CA ASP A 741 -31.83 8.57 -18.69
C ASP A 741 -32.68 9.15 -17.55
N GLY A 742 -32.16 9.03 -16.32
CA GLY A 742 -32.82 9.45 -15.07
C GLY A 742 -33.98 8.56 -14.62
N ALA A 743 -34.32 7.50 -15.36
CA ALA A 743 -35.32 6.51 -14.93
C ALA A 743 -34.70 5.47 -13.97
N SER A 744 -35.57 4.82 -13.21
CA SER A 744 -35.17 3.79 -12.25
C SER A 744 -35.88 2.47 -12.55
N TYR A 745 -35.17 1.37 -12.38
CA TYR A 745 -35.63 0.01 -12.65
C TYR A 745 -35.27 -0.92 -11.51
N LEU A 746 -36.09 -1.96 -11.32
CA LEU A 746 -35.85 -2.99 -10.33
C LEU A 746 -35.99 -4.38 -10.95
N VAL A 747 -34.92 -5.18 -10.89
CA VAL A 747 -34.92 -6.61 -11.19
C VAL A 747 -35.25 -7.36 -9.91
N GLU A 748 -36.28 -8.20 -9.96
CA GLU A 748 -36.72 -8.99 -8.81
C GLU A 748 -37.15 -10.41 -9.18
N ARG A 749 -37.05 -11.32 -8.21
CA ARG A 749 -37.65 -12.66 -8.30
C ARG A 749 -39.17 -12.53 -8.26
N VAL A 750 -39.86 -13.25 -9.13
CA VAL A 750 -41.33 -13.27 -9.17
C VAL A 750 -41.91 -13.90 -7.90
N GLY A 751 -41.17 -14.83 -7.28
CA GLY A 751 -41.53 -15.48 -6.02
C GLY A 751 -41.45 -14.55 -4.82
N ASP A 752 -40.46 -13.66 -4.82
CA ASP A 752 -40.11 -12.76 -3.71
C ASP A 752 -39.97 -11.31 -4.24
N PRO A 753 -41.10 -10.64 -4.57
CA PRO A 753 -41.09 -9.26 -5.05
C PRO A 753 -40.72 -8.28 -3.94
N LEU A 754 -40.31 -7.06 -4.27
CA LEU A 754 -39.89 -6.00 -3.32
C LEU A 754 -40.83 -5.84 -2.12
N ARG A 755 -42.14 -5.84 -2.37
CA ARG A 755 -43.20 -5.72 -1.34
C ARG A 755 -43.20 -6.82 -0.28
N SER A 756 -42.42 -7.89 -0.47
CA SER A 756 -42.26 -8.98 0.49
C SER A 756 -41.19 -8.69 1.54
N PHE A 757 -40.31 -7.71 1.29
CA PHE A 757 -39.24 -7.29 2.18
C PHE A 757 -39.70 -6.17 3.12
N ARG A 758 -39.13 -6.13 4.33
CA ARG A 758 -39.26 -4.98 5.23
C ARG A 758 -38.32 -3.88 4.73
N PHE A 759 -38.71 -2.62 4.78
CA PHE A 759 -37.74 -1.55 4.52
C PHE A 759 -36.79 -1.36 5.70
N ASP A 760 -35.52 -1.19 5.38
CA ASP A 760 -34.44 -0.89 6.32
C ASP A 760 -33.39 -0.09 5.57
N GLU A 761 -33.14 1.14 6.00
CA GLU A 761 -32.20 2.06 5.36
C GLU A 761 -30.76 1.60 5.57
N VAL A 762 -29.88 1.81 4.58
CA VAL A 762 -28.45 1.53 4.78
C VAL A 762 -27.90 2.59 5.73
N GLY A 763 -27.27 2.17 6.81
CA GLY A 763 -26.64 3.08 7.75
C GLY A 763 -25.70 2.34 8.69
N GLY A 764 -25.32 3.02 9.75
CA GLY A 764 -24.34 2.51 10.70
C GLY A 764 -24.27 3.35 11.95
N GLU A 765 -23.57 2.81 12.94
CA GLU A 765 -23.13 3.58 14.08
C GLU A 765 -21.66 3.96 13.85
N PRO A 766 -21.24 5.17 14.27
CA PRO A 766 -19.84 5.58 14.20
C PRO A 766 -18.92 4.57 14.88
N ALA A 767 -17.69 4.42 14.35
CA ALA A 767 -16.67 3.60 15.00
C ALA A 767 -16.42 4.09 16.44
N ALA A 768 -16.27 3.14 17.36
CA ALA A 768 -16.09 3.42 18.79
C ALA A 768 -14.69 3.04 19.30
N GLU A 769 -13.98 2.21 18.55
CA GLU A 769 -12.66 1.65 18.86
C GLU A 769 -11.86 1.54 17.55
N ALA A 770 -10.54 1.40 17.66
CA ALA A 770 -9.71 1.10 16.50
C ALA A 770 -10.11 -0.25 15.87
N ARG A 771 -10.08 -0.35 14.54
CA ARG A 771 -10.41 -1.62 13.85
C ARG A 771 -9.16 -2.49 13.70
N HIS A 772 -9.35 -3.80 13.71
CA HIS A 772 -8.26 -4.78 13.64
C HIS A 772 -8.45 -5.80 12.52
N LEU A 773 -7.33 -6.18 11.89
CA LEU A 773 -7.21 -7.36 11.03
C LEU A 773 -5.92 -8.10 11.39
N GLY A 774 -6.04 -9.15 12.20
CA GLY A 774 -4.86 -9.79 12.79
C GLY A 774 -4.09 -8.79 13.66
N GLY A 775 -2.82 -8.52 13.31
CA GLY A 775 -1.99 -7.51 13.97
C GLY A 775 -2.11 -6.10 13.38
N GLN A 776 -2.81 -5.93 12.25
CA GLN A 776 -2.99 -4.62 11.62
C GLN A 776 -4.10 -3.83 12.32
N THR A 777 -3.94 -2.50 12.37
CA THR A 777 -4.93 -1.59 12.95
C THR A 777 -5.32 -0.47 11.99
N LEU A 778 -6.57 -0.01 12.07
CA LEU A 778 -7.02 1.27 11.52
C LEU A 778 -7.45 2.17 12.68
N GLY A 779 -6.75 3.29 12.83
CA GLY A 779 -6.74 4.08 14.05
C GLY A 779 -5.56 3.75 14.97
N VAL A 780 -5.39 4.58 16.00
CA VAL A 780 -4.30 4.51 16.98
C VAL A 780 -4.85 3.95 18.28
N GLU A 781 -4.76 2.64 18.47
CA GLU A 781 -5.13 1.96 19.73
C GLU A 781 -4.12 2.31 20.84
N SER A 782 -2.84 2.27 20.50
CA SER A 782 -1.74 2.57 21.42
C SER A 782 -0.63 3.30 20.68
N SER A 783 0.08 4.16 21.38
CA SER A 783 1.30 4.81 20.90
C SER A 783 2.28 4.89 22.07
N THR A 784 3.49 5.39 21.84
CA THR A 784 4.47 5.67 22.89
C THR A 784 4.47 7.16 23.23
N PRO A 785 3.89 7.58 24.38
CA PRO A 785 3.75 8.98 24.72
C PRO A 785 5.09 9.70 24.91
N GLU A 786 5.17 10.91 24.34
CA GLU A 786 6.24 11.84 24.68
C GLU A 786 6.04 12.36 26.11
N ILE A 787 7.12 12.64 26.82
CA ILE A 787 7.11 13.32 28.12
C ILE A 787 7.90 14.61 28.07
N ARG A 788 7.57 15.52 28.99
CA ARG A 788 8.40 16.67 29.33
C ARG A 788 9.08 16.42 30.67
N SER A 789 10.38 16.67 30.74
CA SER A 789 11.19 16.51 31.95
C SER A 789 11.53 17.88 32.55
N ASP A 790 11.55 17.98 33.88
CA ASP A 790 12.12 19.13 34.60
C ASP A 790 13.64 18.96 34.86
N VAL A 791 14.20 17.79 34.51
CA VAL A 791 15.57 17.37 34.83
C VAL A 791 16.48 17.38 33.61
N VAL A 792 16.00 16.89 32.47
CA VAL A 792 16.79 16.74 31.25
C VAL A 792 16.10 17.41 30.06
N ASP A 793 16.87 18.21 29.34
CA ASP A 793 16.52 18.68 28.00
C ASP A 793 17.56 18.15 27.01
N VAL A 794 17.11 17.66 25.87
CA VAL A 794 18.01 17.35 24.75
C VAL A 794 18.27 18.65 23.98
N VAL A 795 19.55 18.97 23.79
CA VAL A 795 19.99 20.21 23.15
C VAL A 795 20.30 19.97 21.67
N ALA A 796 20.88 18.82 21.36
CA ALA A 796 21.24 18.42 20.00
C ALA A 796 21.50 16.91 19.92
N PRO A 797 21.22 16.29 18.77
CA PRO A 797 20.51 16.87 17.64
C PRO A 797 19.00 17.01 17.95
N SER A 798 18.32 17.91 17.24
CA SER A 798 16.89 18.18 17.48
C SER A 798 16.00 16.99 17.18
N TYR A 799 16.36 16.09 16.25
CA TYR A 799 15.56 14.89 15.94
C TYR A 799 15.57 13.84 17.07
N LEU A 800 16.46 13.96 18.07
CA LEU A 800 16.49 13.10 19.27
C LEU A 800 15.89 13.78 20.50
N ASP A 801 15.24 14.94 20.36
CA ASP A 801 14.76 15.69 21.52
C ASP A 801 13.53 15.10 22.21
N ARG A 802 12.90 14.12 21.56
CA ARG A 802 11.73 13.40 22.04
C ARG A 802 12.09 12.50 23.22
N LEU A 803 11.63 12.87 24.41
CA LEU A 803 11.73 12.04 25.61
C LEU A 803 10.50 11.15 25.74
N VAL A 804 10.69 9.91 26.20
CA VAL A 804 9.60 9.00 26.59
C VAL A 804 9.86 8.44 27.99
N ARG A 805 8.84 7.84 28.63
CA ARG A 805 9.07 7.07 29.86
C ARG A 805 9.59 5.69 29.48
N ALA A 806 10.68 5.27 30.10
CA ALA A 806 11.14 3.90 29.99
C ALA A 806 10.18 2.96 30.72
N GLU A 807 9.60 2.01 30.02
CA GLU A 807 8.77 0.95 30.59
C GLU A 807 8.86 -0.31 29.72
N ASP A 808 8.47 -1.45 30.28
CA ASP A 808 8.44 -2.72 29.54
C ASP A 808 7.58 -2.61 28.27
N GLY A 809 8.17 -2.93 27.12
CA GLY A 809 7.52 -2.84 25.81
C GLY A 809 7.55 -1.48 25.13
N VAL A 810 8.19 -0.46 25.74
CA VAL A 810 8.31 0.88 25.13
C VAL A 810 9.12 0.83 23.83
N ASP A 811 8.69 1.58 22.82
CA ASP A 811 9.44 1.73 21.57
C ASP A 811 10.69 2.59 21.75
N HIS A 812 11.78 2.20 21.09
CA HIS A 812 13.12 2.76 21.22
C HIS A 812 13.82 3.09 19.90
N LEU A 813 13.21 2.75 18.74
CA LEU A 813 13.64 3.12 17.39
C LEU A 813 15.11 2.81 17.02
N LEU A 814 15.61 1.61 17.34
CA LEU A 814 16.90 1.14 16.81
C LEU A 814 16.68 0.30 15.55
N GLU A 815 17.52 0.47 14.51
CA GLU A 815 17.66 -0.22 13.20
C GLU A 815 16.58 -1.20 12.68
N SER A 816 15.99 -2.04 13.51
CA SER A 816 14.96 -3.02 13.15
C SER A 816 13.97 -3.38 14.27
N SER A 817 14.06 -2.74 15.45
CA SER A 817 13.36 -3.12 16.67
C SER A 817 12.37 -2.09 17.19
N ASN A 818 11.19 -2.58 17.62
CA ASN A 818 10.04 -1.75 17.98
C ASN A 818 9.72 -1.67 19.46
N ALA A 819 10.39 -2.46 20.29
CA ALA A 819 10.06 -2.57 21.71
C ALA A 819 11.26 -3.03 22.53
N LEU A 820 11.32 -2.57 23.78
CA LEU A 820 12.24 -3.02 24.82
C LEU A 820 11.52 -3.95 25.82
N PRO A 821 11.44 -5.27 25.55
CA PRO A 821 10.92 -6.22 26.53
C PRO A 821 11.89 -6.47 27.70
N ASP A 822 11.33 -6.88 28.83
CA ASP A 822 12.02 -7.28 30.05
C ASP A 822 12.97 -6.20 30.59
N LEU A 823 12.52 -4.93 30.59
CA LEU A 823 13.32 -3.80 31.02
C LEU A 823 13.80 -3.96 32.49
N PRO A 824 15.10 -3.77 32.79
CA PRO A 824 15.61 -3.87 34.16
C PRO A 824 14.94 -2.88 35.13
N ASP A 825 14.63 -3.33 36.36
CA ASP A 825 14.02 -2.51 37.44
C ASP A 825 14.70 -1.15 37.69
N ALA A 826 16.00 -1.02 37.38
CA ALA A 826 16.76 0.20 37.57
C ALA A 826 16.53 1.26 36.47
N LEU A 827 15.98 0.86 35.32
CA LEU A 827 15.68 1.72 34.18
C LEU A 827 14.18 2.04 34.08
N GLU A 828 13.33 1.20 34.66
CA GLU A 828 11.87 1.40 34.71
C GLU A 828 11.49 2.77 35.29
N GLY A 829 10.70 3.53 34.53
CA GLY A 829 10.20 4.86 34.87
C GLY A 829 11.17 6.02 34.64
N THR A 830 12.40 5.77 34.19
CA THR A 830 13.37 6.84 33.87
C THR A 830 12.96 7.64 32.62
N ALA A 831 13.51 8.85 32.46
CA ALA A 831 13.37 9.57 31.19
C ALA A 831 14.29 8.92 30.15
N MET A 832 13.74 8.55 29.01
CA MET A 832 14.46 7.86 27.94
C MET A 832 14.57 8.75 26.71
N VAL A 833 15.80 8.95 26.24
CA VAL A 833 16.10 9.44 24.89
C VAL A 833 16.21 8.23 23.98
N ARG A 834 15.33 8.16 22.99
CA ARG A 834 15.30 7.08 21.99
C ARG A 834 16.48 7.22 21.03
N GLY A 835 16.81 6.15 20.31
CA GLY A 835 17.70 6.25 19.15
C GLY A 835 16.94 6.76 17.93
N ALA A 836 17.65 6.95 16.81
CA ALA A 836 17.05 7.07 15.49
C ALA A 836 17.63 5.97 14.56
N PRO A 837 16.81 5.30 13.73
CA PRO A 837 17.28 4.20 12.89
C PRO A 837 18.39 4.62 11.92
N ASP A 838 18.25 5.80 11.32
CA ASP A 838 19.20 6.34 10.32
C ASP A 838 20.55 6.77 10.92
N ASP A 839 20.66 6.87 12.26
CA ASP A 839 21.93 7.22 12.91
C ASP A 839 22.97 6.12 12.74
N ALA A 840 22.55 4.87 12.57
CA ALA A 840 23.48 3.78 12.33
C ALA A 840 24.23 3.95 11.00
N GLU A 841 23.61 4.55 9.99
CA GLU A 841 24.25 4.75 8.69
C GLU A 841 25.09 6.03 8.64
N ASN A 842 24.75 7.00 9.49
CA ASN A 842 25.35 8.33 9.53
C ASN A 842 26.28 8.46 10.74
N ALA A 843 27.52 8.00 10.62
CA ALA A 843 28.55 8.46 11.55
C ALA A 843 28.76 9.96 11.35
N GLU A 844 28.22 10.79 12.25
CA GLU A 844 28.83 12.00 12.85
C GLU A 844 27.75 12.98 13.36
N PRO A 845 27.90 13.49 14.60
CA PRO A 845 29.12 14.16 15.08
C PRO A 845 29.92 13.42 16.17
N ALA A 846 31.15 13.88 16.44
CA ALA A 846 31.92 13.52 17.64
C ALA A 846 31.17 13.71 18.99
N ASP A 847 30.13 14.56 18.98
CA ASP A 847 29.15 14.73 20.05
C ASP A 847 27.78 14.28 19.49
N TYR A 848 27.40 13.01 19.68
CA TYR A 848 26.17 12.42 19.15
C TYR A 848 24.92 12.90 19.87
N LEU A 849 24.97 12.98 21.20
CA LEU A 849 23.83 13.42 22.02
C LEU A 849 24.31 14.43 23.05
N THR A 850 23.76 15.64 23.01
CA THR A 850 24.02 16.69 23.99
C THR A 850 22.79 16.94 24.85
N LEU A 851 22.95 16.81 26.16
CA LEU A 851 21.92 17.01 27.17
C LEU A 851 22.22 18.25 28.01
N ASP A 852 21.20 18.93 28.51
CA ASP A 852 21.30 19.88 29.62
C ASP A 852 20.58 19.32 30.85
N LEU A 853 21.33 19.12 31.93
CA LEU A 853 20.81 18.55 33.17
C LEU A 853 20.59 19.65 34.22
N SER A 854 19.36 19.82 34.70
CA SER A 854 19.04 20.83 35.72
C SER A 854 19.61 20.48 37.11
N GLN A 855 19.86 19.19 37.35
CA GLN A 855 20.48 18.62 38.56
C GLN A 855 21.37 17.42 38.23
N PRO A 856 22.27 16.97 39.12
CA PRO A 856 23.00 15.71 38.91
C PRO A 856 22.05 14.52 38.79
N ALA A 857 22.34 13.60 37.87
CA ALA A 857 21.51 12.42 37.57
C ALA A 857 22.37 11.20 37.21
N ASP A 858 21.87 9.99 37.48
CA ASP A 858 22.47 8.77 36.96
C ASP A 858 22.03 8.58 35.51
N VAL A 859 23.01 8.46 34.61
CA VAL A 859 22.77 8.31 33.16
C VAL A 859 23.25 6.94 32.72
N TYR A 860 22.39 6.23 32.01
CA TYR A 860 22.65 4.91 31.44
C TYR A 860 22.66 4.99 29.93
N VAL A 861 23.54 4.20 29.30
CA VAL A 861 23.66 4.09 27.84
C VAL A 861 23.62 2.62 27.48
N ALA A 862 22.69 2.23 26.61
CA ALA A 862 22.51 0.86 26.16
C ALA A 862 22.91 0.72 24.68
N LEU A 863 23.88 -0.16 24.38
CA LEU A 863 24.41 -0.40 23.03
C LEU A 863 24.20 -1.85 22.61
N ASP A 864 23.98 -2.09 21.32
CA ASP A 864 23.83 -3.43 20.75
C ASP A 864 25.05 -4.33 21.04
N GLN A 865 24.78 -5.54 21.54
CA GLN A 865 25.80 -6.51 21.95
C GLN A 865 26.76 -6.94 20.81
N ARG A 866 26.36 -6.86 19.54
CA ARG A 866 27.19 -7.23 18.37
C ARG A 866 28.48 -6.41 18.28
N GLY A 867 28.49 -5.19 18.83
CA GLY A 867 29.65 -4.30 18.82
C GLY A 867 30.73 -4.61 19.86
N ASP A 868 30.48 -5.56 20.78
CA ASP A 868 31.40 -5.86 21.89
C ASP A 868 32.75 -6.37 21.38
N GLY A 869 33.80 -5.55 21.58
CA GLY A 869 35.16 -5.85 21.14
C GLY A 869 35.42 -5.64 19.65
N THR A 870 34.48 -5.03 18.91
CA THR A 870 34.61 -4.68 17.50
C THR A 870 34.49 -3.17 17.31
N TRP A 871 33.27 -2.65 17.15
CA TRP A 871 32.97 -1.27 16.79
C TRP A 871 32.41 -0.44 17.94
N TRP A 872 32.26 -0.99 19.14
CA TRP A 872 31.87 -0.17 20.29
C TRP A 872 32.81 1.02 20.52
N PRO A 873 32.26 2.19 20.89
CA PRO A 873 33.07 3.38 21.03
C PRO A 873 33.90 3.40 22.33
N ASP A 874 35.17 3.77 22.19
CA ASP A 874 36.09 3.91 23.34
C ASP A 874 35.66 5.02 24.31
N TRP A 875 34.83 5.98 23.88
CA TRP A 875 34.42 7.13 24.71
C TRP A 875 33.67 6.70 25.97
N LEU A 876 32.98 5.55 25.97
CA LEU A 876 32.31 5.03 27.17
C LEU A 876 33.31 4.93 28.33
N GLU A 877 34.44 4.25 28.11
CA GLU A 877 35.48 4.10 29.12
C GLU A 877 36.26 5.41 29.34
N GLU A 878 36.57 6.16 28.29
CA GLU A 878 37.33 7.43 28.39
C GLU A 878 36.57 8.50 29.18
N GLN A 879 35.25 8.57 28.99
CA GLN A 879 34.37 9.43 29.77
C GLN A 879 34.04 8.82 31.13
N GLY A 880 34.43 7.58 31.43
CA GLY A 880 34.30 6.96 32.75
C GLY A 880 32.94 6.31 33.03
N PHE A 881 32.20 5.91 31.99
CA PHE A 881 31.08 4.98 32.14
C PHE A 881 31.58 3.59 32.53
N THR A 882 30.77 2.87 33.29
CA THR A 882 31.06 1.49 33.71
C THR A 882 30.00 0.53 33.20
N ARG A 883 30.42 -0.55 32.55
CA ARG A 883 29.54 -1.64 32.12
C ARG A 883 28.85 -2.27 33.32
N THR A 884 27.55 -2.50 33.20
CA THR A 884 26.73 -3.15 34.22
C THR A 884 26.56 -4.64 33.91
N ASP A 885 25.94 -5.40 34.83
CA ASP A 885 25.50 -6.78 34.57
C ASP A 885 24.11 -6.81 33.87
N MET A 886 23.52 -5.65 33.54
CA MET A 886 22.20 -5.55 32.92
C MET A 886 22.29 -5.66 31.40
N THR A 887 21.30 -6.35 30.84
CA THR A 887 20.97 -6.36 29.41
C THR A 887 19.50 -6.00 29.25
N ILE A 888 19.15 -5.46 28.09
CA ILE A 888 17.76 -5.19 27.69
C ILE A 888 17.51 -6.03 26.45
N ASP A 889 16.47 -6.86 26.44
CA ASP A 889 16.12 -7.62 25.25
C ASP A 889 15.49 -6.68 24.20
N THR A 890 15.49 -7.09 22.93
CA THR A 890 14.92 -6.32 21.82
C THR A 890 13.94 -7.18 21.04
N HIS A 891 13.00 -6.56 20.33
CA HIS A 891 12.05 -7.24 19.45
C HIS A 891 12.02 -6.61 18.05
N ASP A 892 12.35 -7.35 17.01
CA ASP A 892 12.32 -6.82 15.63
C ASP A 892 10.89 -6.69 15.07
N PHE A 893 10.62 -5.61 14.33
CA PHE A 893 9.35 -5.40 13.61
C PHE A 893 9.06 -6.51 12.59
N LEU A 894 10.12 -7.03 11.95
CA LEU A 894 10.02 -8.03 10.90
C LEU A 894 10.61 -9.35 11.38
N GLN A 895 9.77 -10.38 11.48
CA GLN A 895 10.22 -11.74 11.71
C GLN A 895 10.94 -12.27 10.45
N ARG A 896 12.27 -12.12 10.40
CA ARG A 896 13.11 -12.57 9.26
C ARG A 896 13.07 -14.07 8.98
N VAL A 897 12.69 -14.88 9.97
CA VAL A 897 12.55 -16.33 9.87
C VAL A 897 11.35 -16.76 10.73
N GLY A 898 10.34 -17.35 10.10
CA GLY A 898 9.09 -17.72 10.75
C GLY A 898 8.34 -18.83 10.04
N LEU A 899 7.27 -19.31 10.67
CA LEU A 899 6.31 -20.22 10.04
C LEU A 899 5.11 -19.40 9.57
N GLU A 900 4.76 -19.56 8.31
CA GLU A 900 3.55 -18.99 7.72
C GLU A 900 2.30 -19.74 8.20
N PRO A 901 1.10 -19.13 8.14
CA PRO A 901 -0.14 -19.79 8.56
C PRO A 901 -0.45 -21.10 7.84
N ASP A 902 0.09 -21.30 6.64
CA ASP A 902 -0.05 -22.52 5.85
C ASP A 902 0.95 -23.64 6.23
N GLY A 903 1.88 -23.34 7.15
CA GLY A 903 2.89 -24.27 7.65
C GLY A 903 4.25 -24.17 6.97
N ARG A 904 4.44 -23.31 5.96
CA ARG A 904 5.75 -23.12 5.31
C ARG A 904 6.71 -22.36 6.20
N MET A 905 8.00 -22.67 6.13
CA MET A 905 9.04 -21.81 6.69
C MET A 905 9.32 -20.66 5.72
N ARG A 906 9.09 -19.42 6.13
CA ARG A 906 9.50 -18.22 5.40
C ARG A 906 10.87 -17.76 5.89
N VAL A 907 11.73 -17.38 4.95
CA VAL A 907 13.04 -16.77 5.22
C VAL A 907 13.20 -15.52 4.36
N SER A 908 13.31 -14.37 5.02
CA SER A 908 13.54 -13.06 4.44
C SER A 908 14.80 -12.40 5.01
N GLY A 909 15.43 -11.53 4.23
CA GLY A 909 16.64 -10.82 4.64
C GLY A 909 17.92 -11.68 4.60
N SER A 910 19.06 -11.02 4.82
CA SER A 910 20.38 -11.67 4.65
C SER A 910 20.71 -12.67 5.76
N GLY A 911 21.34 -13.80 5.40
CA GLY A 911 22.04 -14.68 6.36
C GLY A 911 22.03 -16.16 6.01
N VAL A 912 22.51 -17.01 6.93
CA VAL A 912 22.52 -18.48 6.79
C VAL A 912 21.85 -19.17 7.99
N THR A 913 20.82 -20.00 7.73
CA THR A 913 20.18 -20.89 8.71
C THR A 913 20.66 -22.30 8.46
N LEU A 914 21.40 -22.91 9.38
CA LEU A 914 21.82 -24.31 9.25
C LEU A 914 20.95 -25.22 10.12
N ILE A 915 20.83 -26.49 9.75
CA ILE A 915 20.22 -27.51 10.60
C ILE A 915 21.06 -27.65 11.89
N ASP A 916 20.41 -27.60 13.05
CA ASP A 916 21.06 -27.68 14.37
C ASP A 916 21.59 -29.10 14.69
N GLY A 917 22.67 -29.18 15.47
CA GLY A 917 23.32 -30.44 15.90
C GLY A 917 24.63 -30.83 15.18
N GLU A 918 25.20 -31.98 15.55
CA GLU A 918 26.44 -32.51 14.96
C GLU A 918 26.19 -33.13 13.56
N ASN A 919 26.16 -32.28 12.53
CA ASN A 919 25.75 -32.63 11.16
C ASN A 919 26.91 -32.64 10.14
N ASP A 920 28.05 -33.27 10.46
CA ASP A 920 29.20 -33.40 9.55
C ASP A 920 29.00 -34.52 8.50
N TRP A 921 28.01 -34.35 7.62
CA TRP A 921 27.65 -35.35 6.61
C TRP A 921 28.53 -35.27 5.37
N SER A 922 29.10 -36.40 4.93
CA SER A 922 29.98 -36.43 3.74
C SER A 922 29.19 -36.49 2.43
N ASP A 923 28.69 -37.67 2.06
CA ASP A 923 27.85 -37.82 0.88
C ASP A 923 26.40 -37.57 1.30
N GLN A 924 25.75 -36.64 0.62
CA GLN A 924 24.38 -36.25 0.93
C GLN A 924 23.56 -35.98 -0.33
N VAL A 925 22.27 -36.29 -0.24
CA VAL A 925 21.23 -35.98 -1.20
C VAL A 925 20.25 -35.05 -0.50
N LEU A 926 20.20 -33.81 -0.96
CA LEU A 926 19.28 -32.78 -0.49
C LEU A 926 18.06 -32.77 -1.42
N GLU A 927 16.85 -32.83 -0.89
CA GLU A 927 15.57 -32.68 -1.60
C GLU A 927 14.76 -31.60 -0.88
N VAL A 928 14.42 -30.52 -1.59
CA VAL A 928 13.76 -29.34 -1.03
C VAL A 928 12.66 -28.87 -1.97
N THR A 929 11.47 -28.63 -1.43
CA THR A 929 10.39 -27.93 -2.13
C THR A 929 10.37 -26.49 -1.61
N LEU A 930 10.59 -25.53 -2.51
CA LEU A 930 10.76 -24.11 -2.17
C LEU A 930 10.06 -23.19 -3.17
N GLN A 931 9.62 -22.04 -2.71
CA GLN A 931 9.00 -20.99 -3.51
C GLN A 931 9.88 -19.74 -3.53
N GLN A 932 10.22 -19.23 -4.72
CA GLN A 932 10.88 -17.94 -4.89
C GLN A 932 9.81 -16.83 -4.86
N VAL A 933 9.60 -16.27 -3.68
CA VAL A 933 8.53 -15.29 -3.45
C VAL A 933 8.94 -13.90 -3.96
N GLN A 934 10.18 -13.47 -3.69
CA GLN A 934 10.70 -12.17 -4.13
C GLN A 934 12.19 -12.26 -4.45
N VAL A 935 12.58 -11.79 -5.64
CA VAL A 935 13.96 -11.73 -6.19
C VAL A 935 14.69 -13.08 -6.31
N GLY A 936 14.83 -13.83 -5.23
CA GLY A 936 15.55 -15.09 -5.17
C GLY A 936 15.35 -15.86 -3.87
N THR A 937 15.91 -17.06 -3.81
CA THR A 937 16.12 -17.82 -2.57
C THR A 937 17.24 -18.83 -2.72
N GLY A 938 17.85 -19.30 -1.63
CA GLY A 938 18.98 -20.23 -1.71
C GLY A 938 19.02 -21.34 -0.66
N VAL A 939 19.59 -22.48 -1.06
CA VAL A 939 19.95 -23.59 -0.16
C VAL A 939 21.47 -23.70 -0.04
N MET A 940 21.92 -24.13 1.14
CA MET A 940 23.32 -24.37 1.45
C MET A 940 23.53 -25.84 1.79
N PHE A 941 24.64 -26.45 1.35
CA PHE A 941 24.95 -27.85 1.60
C PHE A 941 26.44 -28.12 1.66
N ARG A 942 26.82 -29.21 2.34
CA ARG A 942 28.19 -29.49 2.80
C ARG A 942 28.80 -28.25 3.45
N ALA A 943 28.07 -27.68 4.40
CA ALA A 943 28.45 -26.47 5.11
C ALA A 943 29.10 -26.81 6.46
N PRO A 944 30.43 -26.68 6.63
CA PRO A 944 31.05 -26.90 7.94
C PRO A 944 30.60 -25.87 8.99
N ASP A 945 30.25 -24.65 8.54
CA ASP A 945 29.74 -23.56 9.35
C ASP A 945 28.96 -22.56 8.47
N SER A 946 28.38 -21.52 9.07
CA SER A 946 27.58 -20.50 8.39
C SER A 946 28.36 -19.63 7.39
N ARG A 947 29.69 -19.76 7.33
CA ARG A 947 30.58 -18.97 6.47
C ARG A 947 31.23 -19.82 5.37
N ASN A 948 31.03 -21.13 5.38
CA ASN A 948 31.73 -22.06 4.51
C ASN A 948 30.78 -23.14 3.99
N GLY A 949 30.69 -23.33 2.66
CA GLY A 949 29.89 -24.39 2.05
C GLY A 949 29.57 -24.15 0.57
N TYR A 950 28.79 -25.04 -0.03
CA TYR A 950 28.19 -24.79 -1.35
C TYR A 950 26.83 -24.13 -1.20
N VAL A 951 26.52 -23.22 -2.12
CA VAL A 951 25.21 -22.56 -2.20
C VAL A 951 24.63 -22.77 -3.60
N TRP A 952 23.36 -23.16 -3.67
CA TRP A 952 22.53 -22.97 -4.85
C TRP A 952 21.55 -21.83 -4.57
N GLN A 953 21.57 -20.83 -5.42
CA GLN A 953 20.66 -19.70 -5.40
C GLN A 953 19.74 -19.78 -6.62
N ILE A 954 18.44 -19.80 -6.37
CA ILE A 954 17.38 -19.61 -7.36
C ILE A 954 17.07 -18.12 -7.42
N GLY A 955 16.88 -17.60 -8.62
CA GLY A 955 16.70 -16.17 -8.86
C GLY A 955 18.00 -15.39 -8.97
N GLY A 956 17.85 -14.08 -9.16
CA GLY A 956 18.93 -13.12 -9.33
C GLY A 956 18.38 -11.70 -9.33
N ASP A 957 19.28 -10.71 -9.36
CA ASP A 957 18.90 -9.30 -9.33
C ASP A 957 17.90 -8.98 -10.44
N LEU A 958 16.90 -8.14 -10.10
CA LEU A 958 15.95 -7.62 -11.08
C LEU A 958 16.71 -6.93 -12.23
N GLY A 959 16.23 -7.13 -13.45
CA GLY A 959 16.89 -6.62 -14.66
C GLY A 959 18.17 -7.33 -15.10
N SER A 960 18.70 -8.30 -14.36
CA SER A 960 19.91 -9.04 -14.76
C SER A 960 19.68 -9.94 -15.99
N ASP A 961 20.74 -10.31 -16.74
CA ASP A 961 20.64 -11.03 -18.02
C ASP A 961 19.80 -12.32 -18.00
N GLY A 962 19.83 -13.12 -16.92
CA GLY A 962 18.93 -14.27 -16.78
C GLY A 962 17.69 -14.01 -15.92
N GLY A 963 17.58 -12.79 -15.37
CA GLY A 963 16.48 -12.33 -14.53
C GLY A 963 16.14 -13.26 -13.38
N LEU A 964 14.84 -13.50 -13.17
CA LEU A 964 14.32 -14.31 -12.06
C LEU A 964 14.39 -15.82 -12.32
N GLY A 965 14.51 -16.27 -13.57
CA GLY A 965 14.59 -17.68 -13.96
C GLY A 965 16.02 -18.25 -13.95
N GLN A 966 16.85 -17.91 -12.96
CA GLN A 966 18.25 -18.38 -12.90
C GLN A 966 18.47 -19.36 -11.76
N LEU A 967 19.39 -20.30 -11.97
CA LEU A 967 19.97 -21.12 -10.90
C LEU A 967 21.48 -20.94 -10.88
N GLN A 968 22.02 -20.39 -9.80
CA GLN A 968 23.42 -20.02 -9.65
C GLN A 968 24.10 -20.81 -8.54
N MET A 969 25.26 -21.41 -8.83
CA MET A 969 26.03 -22.17 -7.84
C MET A 969 27.24 -21.38 -7.38
N TYR A 970 27.46 -21.35 -6.07
CA TYR A 970 28.58 -20.70 -5.44
C TYR A 970 29.35 -21.64 -4.52
N THR A 971 30.65 -21.38 -4.36
CA THR A 971 31.36 -21.71 -3.13
C THR A 971 31.37 -20.49 -2.22
N MET A 972 31.00 -20.69 -0.96
CA MET A 972 31.18 -19.70 0.10
C MET A 972 32.41 -20.09 0.91
N ILE A 973 33.43 -19.23 0.98
CA ILE A 973 34.63 -19.42 1.79
C ILE A 973 34.83 -18.18 2.65
N ASP A 974 34.87 -18.35 3.97
CA ASP A 974 34.96 -17.28 4.95
C ASP A 974 33.90 -16.17 4.72
N GLY A 975 32.69 -16.56 4.30
CA GLY A 975 31.56 -15.68 3.98
C GLY A 975 31.58 -15.10 2.57
N ARG A 976 32.67 -15.29 1.81
CA ARG A 976 32.78 -14.77 0.43
C ARG A 976 32.24 -15.76 -0.58
N LEU A 977 31.24 -15.35 -1.34
CA LEU A 977 30.67 -16.12 -2.46
C LEU A 977 31.53 -16.01 -3.73
N THR A 978 31.79 -17.14 -4.37
CA THR A 978 32.43 -17.24 -5.69
C THR A 978 31.56 -18.10 -6.60
N ARG A 979 31.03 -17.53 -7.69
CA ARG A 979 30.18 -18.28 -8.63
C ARG A 979 31.02 -19.32 -9.36
N ILE A 980 30.64 -20.58 -9.25
CA ILE A 980 31.30 -21.72 -9.89
C ILE A 980 30.45 -22.35 -11.00
N GLY A 981 29.20 -21.92 -11.17
CA GLY A 981 28.42 -22.16 -12.39
C GLY A 981 27.00 -21.61 -12.30
N GLN A 982 26.25 -21.81 -13.38
CA GLN A 982 24.96 -21.15 -13.60
C GLN A 982 24.14 -21.94 -14.64
N VAL A 983 22.82 -22.00 -14.46
CA VAL A 983 21.85 -22.60 -15.38
C VAL A 983 20.75 -21.58 -15.63
N ASN A 984 20.58 -21.17 -16.89
CA ASN A 984 19.55 -20.22 -17.32
C ASN A 984 18.92 -20.67 -18.66
N PRO A 985 17.60 -20.53 -18.84
CA PRO A 985 16.60 -20.35 -17.78
C PRO A 985 16.36 -21.67 -17.02
N ILE A 986 15.90 -21.59 -15.78
CA ILE A 986 15.17 -22.69 -15.12
C ILE A 986 13.66 -22.43 -15.28
N GLU A 987 12.89 -23.50 -15.48
CA GLU A 987 11.43 -23.39 -15.59
C GLU A 987 10.81 -23.34 -14.19
N PRO A 988 10.10 -22.25 -13.81
CA PRO A 988 9.37 -22.16 -12.55
C PRO A 988 8.12 -23.04 -12.53
N GLY A 989 7.78 -23.55 -11.35
CA GLY A 989 6.45 -24.05 -11.01
C GLY A 989 5.42 -22.93 -10.82
N ALA A 990 4.18 -23.29 -10.45
CA ALA A 990 3.13 -22.33 -10.15
C ALA A 990 3.55 -21.49 -8.94
N GLY A 991 3.33 -20.17 -8.98
CA GLY A 991 3.77 -19.25 -7.92
C GLY A 991 5.29 -19.20 -7.72
N ASN A 992 6.10 -19.57 -8.72
CA ASN A 992 7.56 -19.73 -8.60
C ASN A 992 8.00 -20.82 -7.61
N GLU A 993 7.27 -21.92 -7.52
CA GLU A 993 7.67 -23.10 -6.75
C GLU A 993 8.65 -24.03 -7.52
N TYR A 994 9.59 -24.67 -6.81
CA TYR A 994 10.60 -25.55 -7.37
C TYR A 994 10.85 -26.77 -6.47
N ASP A 995 10.93 -27.95 -7.09
CA ASP A 995 11.47 -29.16 -6.47
C ASP A 995 12.98 -29.25 -6.78
N LEU A 996 13.80 -28.80 -5.84
CA LEU A 996 15.26 -28.83 -5.94
C LEU A 996 15.81 -30.12 -5.34
N ARG A 997 16.58 -30.87 -6.13
CA ARG A 997 17.35 -32.03 -5.66
C ARG A 997 18.84 -31.90 -5.97
N VAL A 998 19.68 -32.00 -4.95
CA VAL A 998 21.15 -31.94 -5.07
C VAL A 998 21.77 -33.22 -4.57
N GLU A 999 22.45 -33.96 -5.44
CA GLU A 999 23.21 -35.15 -5.10
C GLU A 999 24.71 -34.84 -5.03
N ALA A 1000 25.23 -34.66 -3.81
CA ALA A 1000 26.65 -34.41 -3.55
C ALA A 1000 27.33 -35.70 -3.07
N THR A 1001 27.96 -36.44 -3.99
CA THR A 1001 28.63 -37.72 -3.71
C THR A 1001 30.09 -37.70 -4.17
N GLY A 1002 31.03 -37.89 -3.24
CA GLY A 1002 32.45 -37.70 -3.50
C GLY A 1002 32.75 -36.28 -3.97
N ASP A 1003 33.43 -36.14 -5.12
CA ASP A 1003 33.68 -34.85 -5.77
C ASP A 1003 32.60 -34.47 -6.80
N ARG A 1004 31.54 -35.26 -6.99
CA ARG A 1004 30.52 -35.03 -8.00
C ARG A 1004 29.25 -34.45 -7.38
N ILE A 1005 28.74 -33.39 -7.99
CA ILE A 1005 27.51 -32.71 -7.59
C ILE A 1005 26.57 -32.73 -8.80
N ARG A 1006 25.39 -33.35 -8.64
CA ARG A 1006 24.33 -33.34 -9.65
C ARG A 1006 23.13 -32.59 -9.11
N THR A 1007 22.58 -31.68 -9.88
CA THR A 1007 21.43 -30.87 -9.48
C THR A 1007 20.28 -31.12 -10.43
N PHE A 1008 19.09 -31.28 -9.85
CA PHE A 1008 17.84 -31.47 -10.55
C PHE A 1008 16.85 -30.40 -10.12
N ILE A 1009 16.07 -29.90 -11.07
CA ILE A 1009 14.92 -29.03 -10.85
C ILE A 1009 13.72 -29.76 -11.44
N ASN A 1010 12.65 -29.92 -10.66
CA ASN A 1010 11.40 -30.56 -11.11
C ASN A 1010 11.65 -31.96 -11.74
N GLY A 1011 12.64 -32.68 -11.21
CA GLY A 1011 13.06 -34.00 -11.67
C GLY A 1011 13.97 -34.04 -12.89
N GLU A 1012 14.25 -32.92 -13.56
CA GLU A 1012 15.18 -32.83 -14.69
C GLU A 1012 16.61 -32.54 -14.23
N LEU A 1013 17.61 -33.25 -14.78
CA LEU A 1013 19.02 -33.00 -14.51
C LEU A 1013 19.47 -31.71 -15.21
N VAL A 1014 19.65 -30.64 -14.45
CA VAL A 1014 20.04 -29.32 -14.97
C VAL A 1014 21.54 -29.03 -14.85
N ASP A 1015 22.23 -29.71 -13.94
CA ASP A 1015 23.68 -29.54 -13.75
C ASP A 1015 24.36 -30.84 -13.28
N ASP A 1016 25.57 -31.10 -13.79
CA ASP A 1016 26.40 -32.25 -13.41
C ASP A 1016 27.88 -31.86 -13.44
N ARG A 1017 28.44 -31.59 -12.27
CA ARG A 1017 29.80 -31.05 -12.15
C ARG A 1017 30.65 -31.78 -11.13
N ARG A 1018 31.94 -31.45 -11.15
CA ARG A 1018 32.91 -31.93 -10.17
C ARG A 1018 33.56 -30.78 -9.43
N ASP A 1019 33.49 -30.80 -8.11
CA ASP A 1019 34.15 -29.87 -7.21
C ASP A 1019 34.46 -30.57 -5.88
N SER A 1020 35.64 -30.29 -5.31
CA SER A 1020 36.12 -30.93 -4.09
C SER A 1020 36.46 -29.93 -2.98
N THR A 1021 35.96 -28.70 -3.09
CA THR A 1021 36.17 -27.63 -2.11
C THR A 1021 35.61 -28.03 -0.74
N PHE A 1022 34.38 -28.56 -0.68
CA PHE A 1022 33.76 -29.06 0.54
C PHE A 1022 33.42 -30.55 0.43
N ALA A 1023 33.97 -31.33 1.36
CA ALA A 1023 33.81 -32.80 1.38
C ALA A 1023 32.72 -33.27 2.35
N SER A 1024 32.39 -32.47 3.36
CA SER A 1024 31.35 -32.75 4.35
C SER A 1024 30.83 -31.46 4.99
N GLY A 1025 29.70 -31.57 5.69
CA GLY A 1025 29.08 -30.49 6.47
C GLY A 1025 27.55 -30.57 6.44
N ALA A 1026 26.91 -29.68 7.19
CA ALA A 1026 25.46 -29.60 7.32
C ALA A 1026 24.79 -29.12 6.01
N ALA A 1027 23.46 -29.13 6.01
CA ALA A 1027 22.65 -28.43 5.03
C ALA A 1027 21.82 -27.33 5.71
N GLY A 1028 21.27 -26.42 4.90
CA GLY A 1028 20.42 -25.36 5.39
C GLY A 1028 20.00 -24.39 4.29
N ILE A 1029 19.63 -23.18 4.71
CA ILE A 1029 19.10 -22.11 3.86
C ILE A 1029 20.07 -20.93 3.91
N ARG A 1030 20.29 -20.29 2.75
CA ARG A 1030 21.01 -19.03 2.65
C ARG A 1030 20.14 -18.03 1.93
N GLN A 1031 20.04 -16.82 2.48
CA GLN A 1031 19.36 -15.70 1.85
C GLN A 1031 20.24 -14.45 1.75
N ALA A 1032 19.94 -13.61 0.75
CA ALA A 1032 20.41 -12.23 0.61
C ALA A 1032 19.32 -11.22 0.98
N GLY A 1033 19.68 -9.94 1.09
CA GLY A 1033 18.82 -8.91 1.68
C GLY A 1033 17.47 -8.70 1.01
N SER A 1034 17.43 -8.74 -0.32
CA SER A 1034 16.19 -8.55 -1.11
C SER A 1034 15.46 -9.86 -1.44
N GLU A 1035 16.00 -11.01 -0.99
CA GLU A 1035 15.49 -12.34 -1.29
C GLU A 1035 14.40 -12.75 -0.29
N VAL A 1036 13.31 -13.35 -0.79
CA VAL A 1036 12.29 -14.02 0.03
C VAL A 1036 12.02 -15.39 -0.55
N GLY A 1037 12.14 -16.39 0.31
CA GLY A 1037 11.87 -17.77 -0.01
C GLY A 1037 11.01 -18.42 1.05
N GLU A 1038 10.10 -19.26 0.59
CA GLU A 1038 9.29 -20.13 1.44
C GLU A 1038 9.66 -21.58 1.17
N PHE A 1039 9.65 -22.40 2.21
CA PHE A 1039 10.08 -23.79 2.16
C PHE A 1039 8.97 -24.67 2.75
N ASP A 1040 8.55 -25.66 1.99
CA ASP A 1040 7.45 -26.58 2.36
C ASP A 1040 8.00 -27.92 2.86
N GLN A 1041 9.09 -28.39 2.27
CA GLN A 1041 9.75 -29.64 2.64
C GLN A 1041 11.26 -29.50 2.55
N PHE A 1042 11.99 -30.00 3.55
CA PHE A 1042 13.45 -30.03 3.55
C PHE A 1042 13.99 -31.39 4.05
N THR A 1043 14.44 -32.23 3.12
CA THR A 1043 14.96 -33.57 3.42
C THR A 1043 16.43 -33.70 3.05
N VAL A 1044 17.23 -34.27 3.94
CA VAL A 1044 18.61 -34.68 3.67
C VAL A 1044 18.73 -36.18 3.88
N SER A 1045 19.27 -36.89 2.89
CA SER A 1045 19.50 -38.34 2.95
C SER A 1045 20.91 -38.72 2.53
N ALA A 1046 21.40 -39.87 2.95
CA ALA A 1046 22.60 -40.46 2.39
C ALA A 1046 22.31 -41.09 1.01
N PRO A 1047 23.30 -41.32 0.14
CA PRO A 1047 23.09 -41.90 -1.18
C PRO A 1047 22.43 -43.29 -1.21
N ASP A 1048 22.39 -44.00 -0.07
CA ASP A 1048 21.70 -45.28 0.06
C ASP A 1048 20.20 -45.15 0.40
N GLY A 1049 19.71 -43.91 0.54
CA GLY A 1049 18.34 -43.56 0.86
C GLY A 1049 18.03 -43.49 2.35
N SER A 1050 19.03 -43.60 3.24
CA SER A 1050 18.82 -43.37 4.66
C SER A 1050 18.61 -41.87 4.95
N VAL A 1051 17.48 -41.53 5.54
CA VAL A 1051 17.15 -40.15 5.94
C VAL A 1051 18.05 -39.72 7.09
N LEU A 1052 18.74 -38.59 6.92
CA LEU A 1052 19.61 -37.95 7.89
C LEU A 1052 18.89 -36.80 8.60
N PHE A 1053 18.05 -36.06 7.86
CA PHE A 1053 17.20 -34.98 8.35
C PHE A 1053 15.93 -34.91 7.50
N ASP A 1054 14.83 -34.52 8.12
CA ASP A 1054 13.53 -34.36 7.47
C ASP A 1054 12.70 -33.38 8.29
N ASP A 1055 12.20 -32.34 7.63
CA ASP A 1055 11.32 -31.34 8.22
C ASP A 1055 10.28 -30.92 7.18
N ASP A 1056 9.01 -31.00 7.57
CA ASP A 1056 7.84 -30.56 6.80
C ASP A 1056 7.26 -29.26 7.36
N PHE A 1057 7.96 -28.64 8.32
CA PHE A 1057 7.64 -27.37 8.97
C PHE A 1057 6.29 -27.33 9.69
N SER A 1058 5.60 -28.46 9.85
CA SER A 1058 4.35 -28.57 10.61
C SER A 1058 4.52 -28.41 12.13
N GLY A 1059 5.78 -28.35 12.60
CA GLY A 1059 6.19 -28.25 14.00
C GLY A 1059 6.63 -26.86 14.43
N ASP A 1060 7.80 -26.76 15.07
CA ASP A 1060 8.48 -25.52 15.42
C ASP A 1060 9.86 -25.46 14.75
N LEU A 1061 10.53 -24.31 14.80
CA LEU A 1061 11.84 -24.13 14.17
C LEU A 1061 13.03 -24.57 15.06
N SER A 1062 12.81 -25.38 16.10
CA SER A 1062 13.88 -25.77 17.04
C SER A 1062 14.96 -26.66 16.42
N ALA A 1063 14.69 -27.25 15.25
CA ALA A 1063 15.66 -28.02 14.47
C ALA A 1063 16.65 -27.16 13.68
N TRP A 1064 16.48 -25.83 13.70
CA TRP A 1064 17.23 -24.87 12.89
C TRP A 1064 18.03 -23.93 13.78
N ASN A 1065 19.31 -23.77 13.47
CA ASN A 1065 20.16 -22.75 14.08
C ASN A 1065 19.90 -21.41 13.40
N ILE A 1066 18.92 -20.67 13.93
CA ILE A 1066 18.62 -19.28 13.55
C ILE A 1066 19.60 -18.39 14.35
N PRO A 1067 20.61 -17.77 13.71
CA PRO A 1067 21.59 -16.99 14.42
C PRO A 1067 20.99 -15.69 14.96
N ALA A 1068 21.54 -15.21 16.08
CA ALA A 1068 21.05 -14.02 16.78
C ALA A 1068 21.14 -12.74 15.94
N ASP A 1069 22.05 -12.68 14.96
CA ASP A 1069 22.12 -11.58 13.98
C ASP A 1069 20.87 -11.44 13.11
N ARG A 1070 19.92 -12.38 13.21
CA ARG A 1070 18.65 -12.32 12.51
C ARG A 1070 17.49 -11.79 13.34
N GLN A 1071 17.49 -11.92 14.68
CA GLN A 1071 16.39 -11.48 15.55
C GLN A 1071 16.87 -11.25 17.00
N ASN A 1072 16.38 -10.18 17.64
CA ASN A 1072 16.34 -9.96 19.10
C ASN A 1072 17.71 -10.00 19.80
N VAL A 1073 18.67 -9.20 19.33
CA VAL A 1073 19.98 -9.03 20.00
C VAL A 1073 19.83 -8.10 21.20
N PRO A 1074 20.27 -8.49 22.41
CA PRO A 1074 20.13 -7.63 23.58
C PRO A 1074 21.05 -6.41 23.53
N LEU A 1075 20.60 -5.32 24.14
CA LEU A 1075 21.41 -4.15 24.43
C LEU A 1075 22.18 -4.34 25.74
N VAL A 1076 23.44 -3.93 25.77
CA VAL A 1076 24.33 -3.96 26.92
C VAL A 1076 24.37 -2.59 27.58
N VAL A 1077 24.06 -2.54 28.88
CA VAL A 1077 23.90 -1.28 29.61
C VAL A 1077 25.17 -0.83 30.32
N TRP A 1078 25.53 0.43 30.13
CA TRP A 1078 26.60 1.17 30.81
C TRP A 1078 25.99 2.27 31.69
N THR A 1079 26.69 2.70 32.74
CA THR A 1079 26.18 3.74 33.66
C THR A 1079 27.25 4.70 34.13
N LYS A 1080 26.85 5.96 34.41
CA LYS A 1080 27.65 6.99 35.06
C LYS A 1080 26.76 8.07 35.69
N GLN A 1081 27.13 8.52 36.89
CA GLN A 1081 26.55 9.73 37.46
C GLN A 1081 27.13 10.99 36.80
N LEU A 1082 26.27 11.80 36.18
CA LEU A 1082 26.65 13.06 35.52
C LEU A 1082 26.28 14.28 36.39
N PRO A 1083 27.09 15.35 36.38
CA PRO A 1083 26.78 16.58 37.11
C PRO A 1083 25.72 17.42 36.37
N ALA A 1084 25.10 18.36 37.07
CA ALA A 1084 24.23 19.37 36.45
C ALA A 1084 25.00 20.23 35.43
N GLY A 1085 24.28 20.66 34.38
CA GLY A 1085 24.74 21.45 33.25
C GLY A 1085 24.83 20.64 31.96
N ARG A 1086 25.38 21.27 30.92
CA ARG A 1086 25.52 20.67 29.60
C ARG A 1086 26.54 19.52 29.57
N VAL A 1087 26.14 18.37 29.05
CA VAL A 1087 26.96 17.17 28.85
C VAL A 1087 26.80 16.67 27.42
N SER A 1088 27.88 16.23 26.79
CA SER A 1088 27.88 15.64 25.45
C SER A 1088 28.38 14.19 25.51
N LEU A 1089 27.59 13.29 24.96
CA LEU A 1089 27.92 11.87 24.77
C LEU A 1089 28.54 11.68 23.38
N GLY A 1090 29.47 10.74 23.26
CA GLY A 1090 30.25 10.54 22.03
C GLY A 1090 29.49 9.75 20.96
N PRO A 1091 30.13 9.50 19.79
CA PRO A 1091 29.51 8.85 18.64
C PRO A 1091 29.00 7.44 18.94
N ASN A 1092 28.10 6.96 18.09
CA ASN A 1092 27.48 5.65 18.20
C ASN A 1092 28.39 4.47 17.78
N SER A 1093 29.56 4.76 17.18
CA SER A 1093 30.59 3.80 16.79
C SER A 1093 32.00 4.29 17.15
N GLY A 1094 32.89 3.35 17.43
CA GLY A 1094 34.33 3.53 17.63
C GLY A 1094 35.17 3.41 16.37
N ILE A 1095 34.54 3.12 15.23
CA ILE A 1095 35.21 3.13 13.93
C ILE A 1095 35.08 4.53 13.31
N ASP A 1096 36.21 5.17 13.04
CA ASP A 1096 36.27 6.51 12.46
C ASP A 1096 35.46 6.59 11.14
N GLY A 1097 34.35 7.34 11.16
CA GLY A 1097 33.53 7.62 9.97
C GLY A 1097 32.57 6.50 9.56
N GLU A 1098 32.36 5.49 10.40
CA GLU A 1098 31.39 4.41 10.17
C GLU A 1098 30.41 4.35 11.35
N GLY A 1099 29.11 4.56 11.10
CA GLY A 1099 28.07 4.30 12.10
C GLY A 1099 27.76 2.80 12.10
N GLU A 1100 27.31 2.25 13.23
CA GLU A 1100 27.07 0.80 13.36
C GLU A 1100 25.81 0.44 14.14
N ALA A 1101 25.50 1.15 15.24
CA ALA A 1101 24.20 1.03 15.89
C ALA A 1101 23.93 2.26 16.75
N PRO A 1102 22.71 2.85 16.74
CA PRO A 1102 22.35 3.93 17.66
C PRO A 1102 22.33 3.39 19.10
N TYR A 1103 22.33 4.27 20.09
CA TYR A 1103 22.21 3.86 21.50
C TYR A 1103 21.06 4.56 22.21
N VAL A 1104 20.42 3.83 23.11
CA VAL A 1104 19.33 4.35 23.96
C VAL A 1104 19.94 4.93 25.23
N THR A 1105 19.50 6.13 25.62
CA THR A 1105 19.99 6.81 26.83
C THR A 1105 18.87 6.94 27.85
N PHE A 1106 19.14 6.54 29.09
CA PHE A 1106 18.20 6.64 30.21
C PHE A 1106 18.73 7.61 31.26
N ILE A 1107 17.87 8.45 31.82
CA ILE A 1107 18.19 9.45 32.84
C ILE A 1107 17.31 9.20 34.06
N ASP A 1108 17.92 8.78 35.17
CA ASP A 1108 17.24 8.68 36.45
C ASP A 1108 17.06 10.08 37.05
N GLU A 1109 15.80 10.52 37.06
CA GLU A 1109 15.39 11.84 37.55
C GLU A 1109 15.28 11.89 39.08
N THR A 1110 15.50 10.77 39.79
CA THR A 1110 15.42 10.75 41.24
C THR A 1110 16.59 11.48 41.92
N PRO A 1111 16.32 12.30 42.96
CA PRO A 1111 17.30 13.22 43.54
C PRO A 1111 18.30 12.64 44.55
#